data_AF-A0A2T4CC39-F1
#
_entry.id   AF-A0A2T4CC39-F1
#
_cell.length_a   1.000
_cell.length_b   1.000
_cell.length_c   1.000
_cell.angle_alpha   90.00
_cell.angle_beta   90.00
_cell.angle_gamma   90.00
#
_symmetry.space_group_name_H-M   'P 1'
#
loop_
_entity.id
_entity.type
_entity.pdbx_description
1 polymer ?
#
loop_
_entity_poly.entity_id
_entity_poly.type
_entity_poly.pdbx_seq_one_letter_code
_entity_poly.pdbx_strand_id
1 'polypeptide(L)'
;MSTESVKVLDELFQKLSVSKEAAEVNEAAQEIASFINGRIDDQAVPDKFIGAIKKSFANKKDATAREKAAVAVKEIASHSEVAASVEPYLVTLLPELLDAAGDKAVPVQKAANAAVLAIAGAINGNAVKQALPTLMDKIRNAQKWQSKMVALDFIMALVKSAPAQLSYRVPDLIPVISEAMWDTKKDIKEHAYKVMESICQLIVNKDIERFIPELIKCIAKPENVPETVHLLGATTFVTEVQEPTLALMVPLLDRGLNERETAIKRKSAVIVDNMCKLVDDPNIVAPFLDKMIPALQKNYDNLADPEAREKTKQALDTLNRVGNVVDGKIPEARNDGDVKVVLAKLKEILAPRYASLLEKMEPVAEYIAAIAGQLIDMKETDSTIWVESLKPYVAVITGIDNAEAIIETLRKRASPGAAEEEEGEADDEEGEDLCNCTFSLAYGAKILLNQTHLRLKRGQRYGLCGPNGSGKSTLMRAINNEQVEGFPKQSEVKTVFVEHDLDSADTEMTTIDWTMKKLAEAKVDVSQEDVEKRLIEFGFTEQMIKGEISALSGGWKMKLALCRAVFEAPDILLLDEPTNHLDVKNVKWLEDYLINSPCTSIIVSHDSGFLDNVCQHIIHYERFKLKRYRGNLKEFVKRVPSAKSYYELGASEMEFTFPEPGFLEGVKTKAKAILRATNMSFQYPGTSKPQISNISFQCSLGSRIAVIGPNGAGKSTLINVLCGELIPTGGEIYQHENIRIAYIKQHAFAHIDDHLDKTPSEYIQWRFQTGEDRETMDRANKIITEADEKAMDKIFKIEGTQRRVIGINARRKFKNSYEYECSFALGENVGMKNERWVPMMSADNVWLPRNELLASHQKMVADVDMKEALASGQFRPLVRKEIEAHCANFGLDAELVSHSRMRGLSGGQRVKTVLAACSWQRPHLIVLDEPTNYLDRDSLGALSKALKKFEGGVIIITHSAEFTKDLTEEVWAVMDGKMTPSGHNWVQGQGSGPRLKQDDDDEEEKFDAMGNKIVSTKKKAKLSSAELRKKKKDRMARRKRGEEVFSDEDDL
;
A
#
# COMPACT_ATOMS: atom_id res chain seq x y z
N MET A 1 56.44 26.58 12.72
CA MET A 1 57.50 26.39 11.72
C MET A 1 58.78 26.97 12.27
N SER A 2 59.89 26.25 12.12
CA SER A 2 61.24 26.75 12.35
C SER A 2 61.50 27.97 11.48
N THR A 3 62.43 28.80 11.95
CA THR A 3 62.88 29.98 11.20
C THR A 3 63.44 29.61 9.82
N GLU A 4 63.92 28.37 9.65
CA GLU A 4 64.50 27.86 8.41
C GLU A 4 63.42 27.45 7.40
N SER A 5 62.40 26.70 7.81
CA SER A 5 61.29 26.34 6.91
C SER A 5 60.47 27.55 6.45
N VAL A 6 60.32 28.57 7.30
CA VAL A 6 59.67 29.84 6.90
C VAL A 6 60.50 30.56 5.84
N LYS A 7 61.83 30.60 5.98
CA LYS A 7 62.71 31.23 5.00
C LYS A 7 62.65 30.52 3.65
N VAL A 8 62.65 29.18 3.64
CA VAL A 8 62.54 28.40 2.39
C VAL A 8 61.21 28.69 1.70
N LEU A 9 60.09 28.73 2.44
CA LEU A 9 58.79 29.11 1.85
C LEU A 9 58.80 30.54 1.31
N ASP A 10 59.42 31.50 2.01
CA ASP A 10 59.54 32.88 1.54
C ASP A 10 60.38 32.96 0.25
N GLU A 11 61.47 32.19 0.15
CA GLU A 11 62.31 32.10 -1.05
C GLU A 11 61.57 31.47 -2.23
N LEU A 12 60.85 30.37 -2.01
CA LEU A 12 60.03 29.73 -3.04
C LEU A 12 58.88 30.63 -3.49
N PHE A 13 58.23 31.34 -2.57
CA PHE A 13 57.20 32.32 -2.91
C PHE A 13 57.77 33.52 -3.68
N GLN A 14 58.97 33.97 -3.33
CA GLN A 14 59.66 35.01 -4.09
C GLN A 14 60.01 34.52 -5.51
N LYS A 15 60.50 33.28 -5.66
CA LYS A 15 60.73 32.63 -6.96
C LYS A 15 59.47 32.65 -7.82
N LEU A 16 58.34 32.20 -7.28
CA LEU A 16 57.04 32.26 -7.95
C LEU A 16 56.66 33.69 -8.37
N SER A 17 56.89 34.67 -7.50
CA SER A 17 56.54 36.07 -7.77
C SER A 17 57.31 36.66 -8.96
N VAL A 18 58.55 36.23 -9.20
CA VAL A 18 59.41 36.74 -10.28
C VAL A 18 59.36 35.93 -11.57
N SER A 19 58.88 34.67 -11.54
CA SER A 19 58.71 33.81 -12.74
C SER A 19 57.86 34.50 -13.82
N LYS A 20 58.23 34.38 -15.10
CA LYS A 20 57.53 35.07 -16.19
C LYS A 20 56.80 34.10 -17.12
N GLU A 21 57.41 32.97 -17.42
CA GLU A 21 56.85 31.94 -18.30
C GLU A 21 55.89 31.02 -17.52
N ALA A 22 54.84 30.53 -18.19
CA ALA A 22 53.84 29.66 -17.55
C ALA A 22 54.46 28.36 -17.01
N ALA A 23 55.49 27.83 -17.67
CA ALA A 23 56.24 26.66 -17.21
C ALA A 23 56.98 26.92 -15.88
N GLU A 24 57.67 28.07 -15.79
CA GLU A 24 58.39 28.48 -14.57
C GLU A 24 57.46 28.77 -13.39
N VAL A 25 56.25 29.29 -13.67
CA VAL A 25 55.22 29.52 -12.66
C VAL A 25 54.71 28.20 -12.10
N ASN A 26 54.42 27.22 -12.98
CA ASN A 26 53.96 25.89 -12.55
C ASN A 26 55.05 25.13 -11.78
N GLU A 27 56.30 25.17 -12.24
CA GLU A 27 57.43 24.54 -11.55
C GLU A 27 57.61 25.12 -10.14
N ALA A 28 57.64 26.44 -10.01
CA ALA A 28 57.73 27.10 -8.70
C ALA A 28 56.53 26.76 -7.80
N ALA A 29 55.32 26.67 -8.35
CA ALA A 29 54.13 26.27 -7.61
C ALA A 29 54.19 24.81 -7.14
N GLN A 30 54.75 23.90 -7.95
CA GLN A 30 54.95 22.50 -7.59
C GLN A 30 56.01 22.33 -6.50
N GLU A 31 57.10 23.10 -6.55
CA GLU A 31 58.11 23.13 -5.49
C GLU A 31 57.50 23.58 -4.15
N ILE A 32 56.67 24.63 -4.17
CA ILE A 32 55.92 25.08 -2.99
C ILE A 32 55.00 23.95 -2.49
N ALA A 33 54.23 23.31 -3.37
CA ALA A 33 53.32 22.24 -3.02
C ALA A 33 54.04 21.05 -2.38
N SER A 34 55.20 20.67 -2.92
CA SER A 34 56.02 19.55 -2.44
C SER A 34 56.63 19.87 -1.07
N PHE A 35 57.08 21.10 -0.87
CA PHE A 35 57.67 21.54 0.39
C PHE A 35 56.62 21.67 1.51
N ILE A 36 55.50 22.33 1.22
CA ILE A 36 54.50 22.66 2.24
C ILE A 36 53.72 21.42 2.72
N ASN A 37 53.49 20.44 1.84
CA ASN A 37 52.85 19.18 2.17
C ASN A 37 53.84 18.11 2.66
N GLY A 38 55.15 18.38 2.59
CA GLY A 38 56.19 17.52 3.14
C GLY A 38 56.25 17.56 4.67
N ARG A 39 57.20 16.80 5.25
CA ARG A 39 57.49 16.87 6.68
C ARG A 39 58.14 18.21 7.04
N ILE A 40 57.31 19.18 7.41
CA ILE A 40 57.70 20.40 8.14
C ILE A 40 57.84 20.08 9.65
N ASP A 41 58.45 20.99 10.42
CA ASP A 41 58.67 20.77 11.87
C ASP A 41 57.40 20.37 12.63
N ASP A 42 57.56 19.61 13.71
CA ASP A 42 56.44 19.25 14.60
C ASP A 42 55.70 20.52 15.09
N GLN A 43 54.36 20.45 15.09
CA GLN A 43 53.50 21.56 15.50
C GLN A 43 53.74 22.86 14.70
N ALA A 44 53.93 22.73 13.40
CA ALA A 44 54.15 23.85 12.49
C ALA A 44 52.99 24.02 11.49
N VAL A 45 52.58 25.28 11.28
CA VAL A 45 51.51 25.66 10.33
C VAL A 45 51.96 26.80 9.41
N PRO A 46 51.45 26.88 8.16
CA PRO A 46 51.90 27.84 7.15
C PRO A 46 51.23 29.23 7.24
N ASP A 47 50.89 29.71 8.44
CA ASP A 47 50.06 30.91 8.63
C ASP A 47 50.60 32.17 7.92
N LYS A 48 51.92 32.42 8.00
CA LYS A 48 52.56 33.56 7.31
C LYS A 48 52.45 33.49 5.79
N PHE A 49 52.65 32.30 5.22
CA PHE A 49 52.57 32.07 3.78
C PHE A 49 51.14 32.27 3.28
N ILE A 50 50.15 31.73 4.01
CA ILE A 50 48.72 31.93 3.72
C ILE A 50 48.35 33.41 3.79
N GLY A 51 48.88 34.15 4.78
CA GLY A 51 48.74 35.60 4.86
C GLY A 51 49.34 36.35 3.66
N ALA A 52 50.45 35.86 3.08
CA ALA A 52 51.04 36.43 1.86
C ALA A 52 50.16 36.14 0.62
N ILE A 53 49.61 34.93 0.49
CA ILE A 53 48.64 34.57 -0.55
C ILE A 53 47.38 35.46 -0.48
N LYS A 54 46.82 35.67 0.71
CA LYS A 54 45.67 36.58 0.91
C LYS A 54 45.98 38.02 0.48
N LYS A 55 47.19 38.52 0.79
CA LYS A 55 47.65 39.84 0.34
C LYS A 55 47.75 39.93 -1.19
N SER A 56 48.19 38.87 -1.86
CA SER A 56 48.23 38.82 -3.33
C SER A 56 46.82 38.94 -3.92
N PHE A 57 45.82 38.21 -3.38
CA PHE A 57 44.43 38.34 -3.81
C PHE A 57 43.83 39.73 -3.56
N ALA A 58 44.19 40.37 -2.45
CA ALA A 58 43.75 41.73 -2.13
C ALA A 58 44.32 42.80 -3.08
N ASN A 59 45.43 42.54 -3.78
CA ASN A 59 46.05 43.49 -4.70
C ASN A 59 45.27 43.57 -6.03
N LYS A 60 44.27 44.45 -6.08
CA LYS A 60 43.41 44.66 -7.27
C LYS A 60 44.14 45.21 -8.50
N LYS A 61 45.34 45.78 -8.34
CA LYS A 61 46.10 46.41 -9.45
C LYS A 61 46.98 45.43 -10.21
N ASP A 62 47.33 44.29 -9.61
CA ASP A 62 48.24 43.32 -10.21
C ASP A 62 47.50 42.00 -10.48
N ALA A 63 47.05 41.82 -11.73
CA ALA A 63 46.35 40.61 -12.14
C ALA A 63 47.28 39.38 -12.15
N THR A 64 48.56 39.56 -12.52
CA THR A 64 49.53 38.48 -12.60
C THR A 64 49.86 37.93 -11.20
N ALA A 65 49.95 38.79 -10.19
CA ALA A 65 50.11 38.34 -8.80
C ALA A 65 48.92 37.50 -8.32
N ARG A 66 47.69 37.88 -8.65
CA ARG A 66 46.48 37.10 -8.31
C ARG A 66 46.42 35.76 -9.02
N GLU A 67 46.78 35.73 -10.31
CA GLU A 67 46.86 34.51 -11.10
C GLU A 67 47.85 33.53 -10.49
N LYS A 68 49.09 33.97 -10.23
CA LYS A 68 50.14 33.15 -9.61
C LYS A 68 49.75 32.63 -8.23
N ALA A 69 49.11 33.45 -7.42
CA ALA A 69 48.59 33.03 -6.12
C ALA A 69 47.55 31.91 -6.25
N ALA A 70 46.63 32.01 -7.22
CA ALA A 70 45.67 30.95 -7.49
C ALA A 70 46.34 29.67 -8.03
N VAL A 71 47.33 29.79 -8.92
CA VAL A 71 48.10 28.63 -9.42
C VAL A 71 48.83 27.92 -8.27
N ALA A 72 49.46 28.66 -7.36
CA ALA A 72 50.10 28.08 -6.17
C ALA A 72 49.10 27.29 -5.33
N VAL A 73 47.94 27.87 -5.02
CA VAL A 73 46.91 27.17 -4.23
C VAL A 73 46.41 25.91 -4.95
N LYS A 74 46.21 25.99 -6.27
CA LYS A 74 45.81 24.85 -7.09
C LYS A 74 46.83 23.71 -7.00
N GLU A 75 48.13 23.98 -7.15
CA GLU A 75 49.17 22.93 -7.04
C GLU A 75 49.28 22.37 -5.61
N ILE A 76 49.14 23.21 -4.57
CA ILE A 76 49.16 22.75 -3.16
C ILE A 76 47.99 21.79 -2.90
N ALA A 77 46.79 22.14 -3.35
CA ALA A 77 45.59 21.32 -3.18
C ALA A 77 45.57 20.08 -4.08
N SER A 78 46.27 20.10 -5.24
CA SER A 78 46.34 18.95 -6.15
C SER A 78 47.43 17.95 -5.78
N HIS A 79 48.17 18.18 -4.69
CA HIS A 79 49.23 17.27 -4.25
C HIS A 79 48.66 15.90 -3.86
N SER A 80 49.43 14.82 -4.08
CA SER A 80 48.96 13.45 -3.83
C SER A 80 48.61 13.16 -2.36
N GLU A 81 49.24 13.90 -1.46
CA GLU A 81 49.00 13.85 -0.01
C GLU A 81 49.00 15.28 0.51
N VAL A 82 47.83 15.83 0.83
CA VAL A 82 47.72 17.16 1.43
C VAL A 82 47.89 17.03 2.94
N ALA A 83 48.85 17.73 3.51
CA ALA A 83 49.16 17.59 4.93
C ALA A 83 48.03 18.16 5.80
N ALA A 84 47.73 17.47 6.91
CA ALA A 84 46.71 17.88 7.89
C ALA A 84 46.97 19.27 8.52
N SER A 85 48.22 19.76 8.49
CA SER A 85 48.62 21.10 8.92
C SER A 85 48.36 22.20 7.86
N VAL A 86 48.09 21.81 6.61
CA VAL A 86 47.90 22.72 5.45
C VAL A 86 46.43 22.77 5.04
N GLU A 87 45.75 21.62 5.01
CA GLU A 87 44.37 21.49 4.55
C GLU A 87 43.38 22.48 5.20
N PRO A 88 43.37 22.70 6.54
CA PRO A 88 42.48 23.69 7.15
C PRO A 88 42.67 25.09 6.59
N TYR A 89 43.92 25.46 6.28
CA TYR A 89 44.26 26.78 5.76
C TYR A 89 43.85 26.96 4.30
N LEU A 90 43.80 25.89 3.49
CA LEU A 90 43.25 25.94 2.13
C LEU A 90 41.78 26.35 2.15
N VAL A 91 41.00 25.82 3.10
CA VAL A 91 39.59 26.18 3.27
C VAL A 91 39.42 27.66 3.65
N THR A 92 40.34 28.23 4.43
CA THR A 92 40.31 29.68 4.77
C THR A 92 40.58 30.63 3.59
N LEU A 93 41.04 30.11 2.44
CA LEU A 93 41.27 30.87 1.20
C LEU A 93 40.08 30.84 0.23
N LEU A 94 39.05 30.02 0.51
CA LEU A 94 37.86 29.92 -0.32
C LEU A 94 37.17 31.27 -0.57
N PRO A 95 36.98 32.16 0.44
CA PRO A 95 36.33 33.45 0.20
C PRO A 95 37.02 34.28 -0.89
N GLU A 96 38.35 34.41 -0.81
CA GLU A 96 39.15 35.16 -1.77
C GLU A 96 39.19 34.51 -3.15
N LEU A 97 39.29 33.18 -3.21
CA LEU A 97 39.30 32.42 -4.46
C LEU A 97 37.95 32.49 -5.19
N LEU A 98 36.84 32.38 -4.48
CA LEU A 98 35.50 32.51 -5.04
C LEU A 98 35.25 33.93 -5.57
N ASP A 99 35.83 34.96 -4.95
CA ASP A 99 35.80 36.32 -5.49
C ASP A 99 36.70 36.47 -6.73
N ALA A 100 37.87 35.82 -6.74
CA ALA A 100 38.79 35.79 -7.87
C ALA A 100 38.24 35.00 -9.07
N ALA A 101 37.36 34.02 -8.86
CA ALA A 101 36.59 33.35 -9.92
C ALA A 101 35.70 34.31 -10.71
N GLY A 102 35.37 35.47 -10.14
CA GLY A 102 34.68 36.55 -10.83
C GLY A 102 35.61 37.64 -11.38
N ASP A 103 36.94 37.47 -11.38
CA ASP A 103 37.86 38.52 -11.83
C ASP A 103 37.61 38.91 -13.29
N LYS A 104 37.91 40.17 -13.64
CA LYS A 104 37.81 40.66 -15.02
C LYS A 104 38.92 40.07 -15.91
N ALA A 105 40.06 39.73 -15.31
CA ALA A 105 41.15 39.07 -15.99
C ALA A 105 40.85 37.57 -16.14
N VAL A 106 40.63 37.12 -17.38
CA VAL A 106 40.34 35.72 -17.71
C VAL A 106 41.39 34.73 -17.17
N PRO A 107 42.72 35.03 -17.19
CA PRO A 107 43.71 34.13 -16.60
C PRO A 107 43.52 33.92 -15.09
N VAL A 108 43.26 35.00 -14.34
CA VAL A 108 42.97 34.95 -12.90
C VAL A 108 41.72 34.13 -12.64
N GLN A 109 40.64 34.38 -13.39
CA GLN A 109 39.40 33.62 -13.28
C GLN A 109 39.64 32.12 -13.48
N LYS A 110 40.36 31.73 -14.55
CA LYS A 110 40.63 30.32 -14.84
C LYS A 110 41.48 29.66 -13.76
N ALA A 111 42.52 30.34 -13.29
CA ALA A 111 43.39 29.85 -12.23
C ALA A 111 42.61 29.69 -10.91
N ALA A 112 41.78 30.68 -10.56
CA ALA A 112 40.94 30.63 -9.36
C ALA A 112 39.93 29.49 -9.43
N ASN A 113 39.25 29.30 -10.58
CA ASN A 113 38.33 28.17 -10.75
C ASN A 113 39.02 26.82 -10.58
N ALA A 114 40.21 26.66 -11.17
CA ALA A 114 40.99 25.44 -11.01
C ALA A 114 41.40 25.20 -9.55
N ALA A 115 41.80 26.26 -8.83
CA ALA A 115 42.17 26.18 -7.41
C ALA A 115 40.98 25.80 -6.52
N VAL A 116 39.81 26.41 -6.74
CA VAL A 116 38.56 26.11 -6.01
C VAL A 116 38.19 24.63 -6.16
N LEU A 117 38.25 24.09 -7.39
CA LEU A 117 37.95 22.68 -7.64
C LEU A 117 39.03 21.72 -7.11
N ALA A 118 40.30 22.15 -7.11
CA ALA A 118 41.37 21.38 -6.49
C ALA A 118 41.15 21.25 -4.97
N ILE A 119 40.73 22.33 -4.30
CA ILE A 119 40.37 22.28 -2.87
C ILE A 119 39.19 21.32 -2.63
N ALA A 120 38.19 21.31 -3.51
CA ALA A 120 37.05 20.39 -3.38
C ALA A 120 37.44 18.92 -3.46
N GLY A 121 38.49 18.59 -4.23
CA GLY A 121 39.04 17.24 -4.32
C GLY A 121 39.99 16.87 -3.18
N ALA A 122 40.61 17.87 -2.54
CA ALA A 122 41.58 17.70 -1.46
C ALA A 122 40.94 17.60 -0.07
N ILE A 123 39.77 18.19 0.10
CA ILE A 123 39.13 18.30 1.41
C ILE A 123 38.74 16.92 1.94
N ASN A 124 39.01 16.68 3.22
CA ASN A 124 38.50 15.56 3.96
C ASN A 124 36.97 15.59 3.95
N GLY A 125 36.35 14.48 3.57
CA GLY A 125 34.89 14.39 3.48
C GLY A 125 34.18 14.75 4.78
N ASN A 126 34.78 14.46 5.94
CA ASN A 126 34.19 14.81 7.23
C ASN A 126 34.28 16.31 7.57
N ALA A 127 35.09 17.08 6.83
CA ALA A 127 35.29 18.50 7.06
C ALA A 127 34.44 19.41 6.14
N VAL A 128 33.52 18.84 5.34
CA VAL A 128 32.64 19.61 4.45
C VAL A 128 31.87 20.72 5.18
N LYS A 129 31.53 20.51 6.46
CA LYS A 129 30.91 21.52 7.33
C LYS A 129 31.64 22.86 7.37
N GLN A 130 32.96 22.85 7.22
CA GLN A 130 33.77 24.07 7.27
C GLN A 130 33.73 24.84 5.94
N ALA A 131 33.61 24.15 4.81
CA ALA A 131 33.61 24.77 3.48
C ALA A 131 32.22 25.30 3.07
N LEU A 132 31.15 24.57 3.43
CA LEU A 132 29.78 24.86 2.98
C LEU A 132 29.27 26.27 3.31
N PRO A 133 29.47 26.86 4.52
CA PRO A 133 28.96 28.19 4.84
C PRO A 133 29.42 29.26 3.84
N THR A 134 30.68 29.22 3.43
CA THR A 134 31.24 30.16 2.45
C THR A 134 30.61 29.96 1.08
N LEU A 135 30.43 28.71 0.65
CA LEU A 135 29.83 28.39 -0.65
C LEU A 135 28.37 28.84 -0.71
N MET A 136 27.61 28.56 0.35
CA MET A 136 26.20 28.94 0.45
C MET A 136 26.02 30.46 0.44
N ASP A 137 26.87 31.20 1.17
CA ASP A 137 26.88 32.67 1.13
C ASP A 137 27.16 33.19 -0.29
N LYS A 138 28.17 32.63 -0.97
CA LYS A 138 28.50 33.06 -2.34
C LYS A 138 27.38 32.77 -3.33
N ILE A 139 26.69 31.63 -3.23
CA ILE A 139 25.56 31.31 -4.12
C ILE A 139 24.43 32.33 -3.96
N ARG A 140 24.09 32.71 -2.72
CA ARG A 140 23.04 33.69 -2.43
C ARG A 140 23.44 35.12 -2.81
N ASN A 141 24.62 35.54 -2.36
CA ASN A 141 24.96 36.96 -2.23
C ASN A 141 25.98 37.45 -3.26
N ALA A 142 26.69 36.57 -3.97
CA ALA A 142 27.70 37.01 -4.93
C ALA A 142 27.07 37.78 -6.09
N GLN A 143 27.61 38.97 -6.36
CA GLN A 143 27.14 39.84 -7.44
C GLN A 143 27.52 39.31 -8.83
N LYS A 144 28.59 38.53 -8.91
CA LYS A 144 29.12 37.99 -10.16
C LYS A 144 28.67 36.55 -10.34
N TRP A 145 28.02 36.27 -11.47
CA TRP A 145 27.47 34.96 -11.77
C TRP A 145 28.55 33.87 -11.85
N GLN A 146 29.78 34.22 -12.21
CA GLN A 146 30.91 33.29 -12.28
C GLN A 146 31.31 32.74 -10.89
N SER A 147 31.24 33.59 -9.85
CA SER A 147 31.47 33.17 -8.47
C SER A 147 30.38 32.21 -7.99
N LYS A 148 29.12 32.46 -8.38
CA LYS A 148 28.01 31.53 -8.10
C LYS A 148 28.21 30.19 -8.83
N MET A 149 28.59 30.25 -10.11
CA MET A 149 28.81 29.06 -10.94
C MET A 149 29.87 28.14 -10.31
N VAL A 150 31.04 28.69 -9.94
CA VAL A 150 32.11 27.87 -9.40
C VAL A 150 31.78 27.32 -8.00
N ALA A 151 30.96 28.04 -7.22
CA ALA A 151 30.48 27.54 -5.93
C ALA A 151 29.53 26.34 -6.11
N LEU A 152 28.68 26.37 -7.15
CA LEU A 152 27.86 25.22 -7.55
C LEU A 152 28.71 24.05 -8.06
N ASP A 153 29.75 24.33 -8.85
CA ASP A 153 30.70 23.30 -9.31
C ASP A 153 31.45 22.66 -8.14
N PHE A 154 31.78 23.42 -7.08
CA PHE A 154 32.38 22.88 -5.86
C PHE A 154 31.44 21.89 -5.16
N ILE A 155 30.15 22.24 -5.01
CA ILE A 155 29.16 21.33 -4.42
C ILE A 155 29.05 20.05 -5.27
N MET A 156 29.04 20.17 -6.61
CA MET A 156 29.04 19.02 -7.51
C MET A 156 30.29 18.13 -7.38
N ALA A 157 31.45 18.72 -7.09
CA ALA A 157 32.65 17.95 -6.77
C ALA A 157 32.49 17.20 -5.45
N LEU A 158 31.93 17.83 -4.41
CA LEU A 158 31.66 17.19 -3.12
C LEU A 158 30.66 16.04 -3.21
N VAL A 159 29.64 16.13 -4.09
CA VAL A 159 28.71 15.01 -4.33
C VAL A 159 29.46 13.76 -4.76
N LYS A 160 30.59 13.90 -5.47
CA LYS A 160 31.42 12.77 -5.92
C LYS A 160 32.45 12.33 -4.89
N SER A 161 33.09 13.27 -4.20
CA SER A 161 34.19 12.97 -3.27
C SER A 161 33.73 12.59 -1.87
N ALA A 162 32.60 13.13 -1.40
CA ALA A 162 32.08 12.96 -0.05
C ALA A 162 30.54 12.76 0.00
N PRO A 163 29.97 11.79 -0.75
CA PRO A 163 28.52 11.63 -0.87
C PRO A 163 27.85 11.33 0.48
N ALA A 164 28.46 10.47 1.31
CA ALA A 164 27.89 10.09 2.61
C ALA A 164 27.80 11.29 3.55
N GLN A 165 28.86 12.09 3.65
CA GLN A 165 28.89 13.26 4.52
C GLN A 165 28.00 14.39 4.02
N LEU A 166 27.99 14.60 2.70
CA LEU A 166 27.16 15.63 2.07
C LEU A 166 25.66 15.32 2.19
N SER A 167 25.26 14.05 2.27
CA SER A 167 23.86 13.65 2.45
C SER A 167 23.22 14.31 3.68
N TYR A 168 23.95 14.38 4.80
CA TYR A 168 23.52 15.05 6.03
C TYR A 168 23.45 16.57 5.92
N ARG A 169 24.02 17.16 4.86
CA ARG A 169 24.02 18.61 4.59
C ARG A 169 23.04 19.02 3.50
N VAL A 170 22.36 18.05 2.88
CA VAL A 170 21.27 18.30 1.93
C VAL A 170 20.19 19.25 2.51
N PRO A 171 19.79 19.17 3.80
CA PRO A 171 18.83 20.12 4.38
C PRO A 171 19.27 21.58 4.29
N ASP A 172 20.56 21.87 4.52
CA ASP A 172 21.14 23.21 4.43
C ASP A 172 21.21 23.70 2.97
N LEU A 173 21.50 22.76 2.06
CA LEU A 173 21.75 23.04 0.65
C LEU A 173 20.47 23.24 -0.17
N ILE A 174 19.39 22.50 0.11
CA ILE A 174 18.14 22.57 -0.65
C ILE A 174 17.61 24.01 -0.73
N PRO A 175 17.46 24.78 0.36
CA PRO A 175 16.97 26.16 0.29
C PRO A 175 17.85 27.07 -0.56
N VAL A 176 19.18 26.93 -0.44
CA VAL A 176 20.17 27.75 -1.14
C VAL A 176 20.13 27.48 -2.65
N ILE A 177 20.14 26.21 -3.03
CA ILE A 177 20.13 25.80 -4.44
C ILE A 177 18.76 26.08 -5.05
N SER A 178 17.68 25.91 -4.28
CA SER A 178 16.33 26.28 -4.69
C SER A 178 16.27 27.75 -5.10
N GLU A 179 16.81 28.67 -4.30
CA GLU A 179 16.89 30.09 -4.68
C GLU A 179 17.70 30.32 -5.97
N ALA A 180 18.81 29.60 -6.15
CA ALA A 180 19.62 29.68 -7.37
C ALA A 180 18.89 29.14 -8.63
N MET A 181 17.94 28.21 -8.49
CA MET A 181 17.06 27.77 -9.59
C MET A 181 16.10 28.87 -10.08
N TRP A 182 15.96 29.95 -9.31
CA TRP A 182 15.18 31.14 -9.68
C TRP A 182 16.07 32.33 -10.07
N ASP A 183 17.38 32.12 -10.28
CA ASP A 183 18.28 33.17 -10.72
C ASP A 183 17.90 33.71 -12.11
N THR A 184 18.06 35.02 -12.29
CA THR A 184 17.78 35.73 -13.55
C THR A 184 18.66 35.25 -14.71
N LYS A 185 19.86 34.76 -14.43
CA LYS A 185 20.80 34.25 -15.44
C LYS A 185 20.49 32.80 -15.76
N LYS A 186 20.06 32.55 -17.01
CA LYS A 186 19.70 31.23 -17.54
C LYS A 186 20.75 30.14 -17.22
N ASP A 187 22.04 30.45 -17.41
CA ASP A 187 23.13 29.50 -17.18
C ASP A 187 23.20 29.04 -15.71
N ILE A 188 22.96 29.94 -14.75
CA ILE A 188 22.89 29.59 -13.33
C ILE A 188 21.67 28.73 -13.06
N LYS A 189 20.50 29.12 -13.58
CA LYS A 189 19.25 28.39 -13.39
C LYS A 189 19.35 26.94 -13.85
N GLU A 190 19.90 26.71 -15.05
CA GLU A 190 20.09 25.36 -15.60
C GLU A 190 21.12 24.56 -14.80
N HIS A 191 22.20 25.20 -14.34
CA HIS A 191 23.23 24.52 -13.57
C HIS A 191 22.76 24.19 -12.14
N ALA A 192 22.09 25.13 -11.46
CA ALA A 192 21.49 24.92 -10.14
C ALA A 192 20.43 23.80 -10.17
N TYR A 193 19.66 23.68 -11.25
CA TYR A 193 18.74 22.55 -11.43
C TYR A 193 19.48 21.20 -11.45
N LYS A 194 20.61 21.10 -12.17
CA LYS A 194 21.44 19.88 -12.18
C LYS A 194 22.07 19.60 -10.82
N VAL A 195 22.53 20.63 -10.11
CA VAL A 195 23.05 20.46 -8.74
C VAL A 195 21.94 19.94 -7.82
N MET A 196 20.71 20.48 -7.93
CA MET A 196 19.55 20.01 -7.19
C MET A 196 19.26 18.53 -7.47
N GLU A 197 19.31 18.08 -8.73
CA GLU A 197 19.17 16.66 -9.07
C GLU A 197 20.24 15.80 -8.39
N SER A 198 21.51 16.22 -8.46
CA SER A 198 22.63 15.48 -7.89
C SER A 198 22.61 15.43 -6.36
N ILE A 199 22.23 16.52 -5.66
CA ILE A 199 22.14 16.50 -4.19
C ILE A 199 20.91 15.72 -3.72
N CYS A 200 19.78 15.76 -4.44
CA CYS A 200 18.60 14.98 -4.05
C CYS A 200 18.82 13.48 -4.25
N GLN A 201 19.69 13.06 -5.17
CA GLN A 201 20.10 11.65 -5.32
C GLN A 201 20.86 11.11 -4.09
N LEU A 202 21.38 11.98 -3.22
CA LEU A 202 22.00 11.56 -1.95
C LEU A 202 20.96 11.22 -0.87
N ILE A 203 19.67 11.51 -1.09
CA ILE A 203 18.60 11.19 -0.15
C ILE A 203 18.32 9.69 -0.23
N VAL A 204 18.70 8.96 0.81
CA VAL A 204 18.47 7.52 0.93
C VAL A 204 17.09 7.27 1.52
N ASN A 205 16.04 7.39 0.71
CA ASN A 205 14.68 7.03 1.10
C ASN A 205 13.91 6.44 -0.08
N LYS A 206 13.70 5.11 -0.03
CA LYS A 206 13.06 4.35 -1.11
C LYS A 206 11.61 4.75 -1.35
N ASP A 207 10.92 5.30 -0.35
CA ASP A 207 9.51 5.69 -0.47
C ASP A 207 9.34 6.89 -1.39
N ILE A 208 10.30 7.83 -1.35
CA ILE A 208 10.26 9.06 -2.14
C ILE A 208 11.15 9.05 -3.38
N GLU A 209 12.07 8.08 -3.52
CA GLU A 209 13.06 8.01 -4.59
C GLU A 209 12.45 8.23 -5.99
N ARG A 210 11.39 7.47 -6.31
CA ARG A 210 10.68 7.58 -7.59
C ARG A 210 10.00 8.94 -7.83
N PHE A 211 9.77 9.70 -6.77
CA PHE A 211 9.10 11.01 -6.82
C PHE A 211 10.09 12.17 -6.81
N ILE A 212 11.38 11.96 -6.51
CA ILE A 212 12.41 13.01 -6.48
C ILE A 212 12.38 13.90 -7.73
N PRO A 213 12.32 13.37 -8.97
CA PRO A 213 12.26 14.22 -10.17
C PRO A 213 11.03 15.13 -10.21
N GLU A 214 9.89 14.65 -9.71
CA GLU A 214 8.65 15.43 -9.69
C GLU A 214 8.62 16.44 -8.53
N LEU A 215 9.24 16.10 -7.40
CA LEU A 215 9.47 17.01 -6.27
C LEU A 215 10.35 18.20 -6.68
N ILE A 216 11.45 17.94 -7.39
CA ILE A 216 12.33 18.99 -7.93
C ILE A 216 11.58 19.88 -8.93
N LYS A 217 10.77 19.28 -9.82
CA LYS A 217 9.91 20.06 -10.72
C LYS A 217 8.94 20.96 -9.97
N CYS A 218 8.34 20.49 -8.86
CA CYS A 218 7.47 21.32 -8.02
C CYS A 218 8.20 22.50 -7.37
N ILE A 219 9.48 22.32 -7.02
CA ILE A 219 10.31 23.42 -6.53
C ILE A 219 10.49 24.49 -7.62
N ALA A 220 10.72 24.07 -8.86
CA ALA A 220 10.88 24.96 -10.02
C ALA A 220 9.55 25.54 -10.56
N LYS A 221 8.44 24.81 -10.42
CA LYS A 221 7.12 25.11 -10.95
C LYS A 221 6.03 24.78 -9.92
N PRO A 222 5.62 25.75 -9.08
CA PRO A 222 4.61 25.55 -8.04
C PRO A 222 3.22 25.13 -8.55
N GLU A 223 2.91 25.32 -9.83
CA GLU A 223 1.63 24.93 -10.44
C GLU A 223 1.37 23.41 -10.40
N ASN A 224 2.43 22.59 -10.28
CA ASN A 224 2.33 21.13 -10.24
C ASN A 224 1.97 20.55 -8.86
N VAL A 225 1.93 21.39 -7.81
CA VAL A 225 1.72 20.95 -6.42
C VAL A 225 0.48 20.05 -6.24
N PRO A 226 -0.72 20.37 -6.78
CA PRO A 226 -1.91 19.53 -6.59
C PRO A 226 -1.72 18.09 -7.11
N GLU A 227 -1.15 17.93 -8.30
CA GLU A 227 -0.89 16.63 -8.92
C GLU A 227 0.16 15.84 -8.13
N THR A 228 1.24 16.48 -7.69
CA THR A 228 2.29 15.81 -6.91
C THR A 228 1.80 15.39 -5.53
N VAL A 229 0.96 16.20 -4.86
CA VAL A 229 0.30 15.81 -3.60
C VAL A 229 -0.65 14.63 -3.82
N HIS A 230 -1.36 14.57 -4.95
CA HIS A 230 -2.19 13.42 -5.29
C HIS A 230 -1.39 12.13 -5.48
N LEU A 231 -0.25 12.21 -6.18
CA LEU A 231 0.65 11.07 -6.39
C LEU A 231 1.25 10.56 -5.08
N LEU A 232 1.72 11.48 -4.22
CA LEU A 232 2.33 11.15 -2.94
C LEU A 232 1.33 10.63 -1.92
N GLY A 233 0.07 11.09 -1.95
CA GLY A 233 -0.97 10.64 -1.02
C GLY A 233 -1.26 9.14 -1.07
N ALA A 234 -0.88 8.44 -2.14
CA ALA A 234 -0.99 6.99 -2.28
C ALA A 234 0.29 6.23 -1.88
N THR A 235 1.33 6.92 -1.42
CA THR A 235 2.62 6.35 -1.04
C THR A 235 2.58 5.91 0.42
N THR A 236 3.04 4.69 0.73
CA THR A 236 3.38 4.35 2.11
C THR A 236 4.74 4.91 2.40
N PHE A 237 4.84 5.62 3.50
CA PHE A 237 6.14 5.84 4.12
C PHE A 237 6.43 4.61 5.01
N VAL A 238 7.55 3.95 4.74
CA VAL A 238 8.08 2.77 5.41
C VAL A 238 9.39 3.13 6.10
N THR A 239 10.25 3.81 5.35
CA THR A 239 11.60 4.14 5.74
C THR A 239 11.55 5.23 6.79
N GLU A 240 12.48 5.15 7.75
CA GLU A 240 12.68 6.21 8.72
C GLU A 240 12.85 7.55 8.01
N VAL A 241 12.13 8.55 8.50
CA VAL A 241 12.13 9.86 7.86
C VAL A 241 13.26 10.68 8.46
N GLN A 242 14.35 10.79 7.71
CA GLN A 242 15.51 11.59 8.07
C GLN A 242 15.34 13.05 7.61
N GLU A 243 16.20 13.92 8.14
CA GLU A 243 16.18 15.36 7.85
C GLU A 243 16.28 15.70 6.34
N PRO A 244 17.11 15.03 5.51
CA PRO A 244 17.16 15.27 4.06
C PRO A 244 15.83 15.00 3.35
N THR A 245 15.09 13.99 3.80
CA THR A 245 13.75 13.67 3.27
C THR A 245 12.75 14.77 3.60
N LEU A 246 12.76 15.26 4.84
CA LEU A 246 11.90 16.38 5.25
C LEU A 246 12.24 17.67 4.50
N ALA A 247 13.53 17.97 4.31
CA ALA A 247 13.95 19.16 3.59
C ALA A 247 13.42 19.23 2.15
N LEU A 248 13.28 18.08 1.48
CA LEU A 248 12.68 18.00 0.15
C LEU A 248 11.14 17.99 0.18
N MET A 249 10.54 17.32 1.16
CA MET A 249 9.08 17.12 1.24
C MET A 249 8.34 18.33 1.82
N VAL A 250 8.87 18.97 2.86
CA VAL A 250 8.21 20.06 3.60
C VAL A 250 7.85 21.25 2.69
N PRO A 251 8.71 21.72 1.76
CA PRO A 251 8.34 22.80 0.85
C PRO A 251 7.11 22.49 -0.02
N LEU A 252 6.94 21.23 -0.43
CA LEU A 252 5.73 20.78 -1.15
C LEU A 252 4.51 20.78 -0.22
N LEU A 253 4.66 20.20 0.97
CA LEU A 253 3.56 20.05 1.93
C LEU A 253 3.07 21.39 2.46
N ASP A 254 3.97 22.33 2.72
CA ASP A 254 3.64 23.71 3.10
C ASP A 254 2.80 24.39 2.01
N ARG A 255 3.17 24.23 0.74
CA ARG A 255 2.35 24.73 -0.38
C ARG A 255 1.00 24.03 -0.45
N GLY A 256 0.97 22.71 -0.33
CA GLY A 256 -0.27 21.92 -0.38
C GLY A 256 -1.26 22.23 0.75
N LEU A 257 -0.77 22.50 1.96
CA LEU A 257 -1.61 22.94 3.08
C LEU A 257 -2.18 24.35 2.87
N ASN A 258 -1.47 25.20 2.12
CA ASN A 258 -1.89 26.55 1.78
C ASN A 258 -2.72 26.63 0.47
N GLU A 259 -2.97 25.50 -0.20
CA GLU A 259 -3.70 25.43 -1.46
C GLU A 259 -5.19 25.76 -1.31
N ARG A 260 -5.91 26.08 -2.39
CA ARG A 260 -7.33 26.45 -2.32
C ARG A 260 -8.27 25.25 -2.10
N GLU A 261 -7.95 24.11 -2.69
CA GLU A 261 -8.82 22.93 -2.70
C GLU A 261 -8.77 22.15 -1.37
N THR A 262 -9.95 21.88 -0.79
CA THR A 262 -10.05 21.13 0.47
C THR A 262 -9.47 19.71 0.36
N ALA A 263 -9.64 19.06 -0.79
CA ALA A 263 -9.11 17.73 -1.04
C ALA A 263 -7.56 17.68 -0.99
N ILE A 264 -6.89 18.72 -1.50
CA ILE A 264 -5.43 18.85 -1.47
C ILE A 264 -4.95 19.11 -0.05
N LYS A 265 -5.56 20.05 0.67
CA LYS A 265 -5.25 20.31 2.08
C LYS A 265 -5.35 19.06 2.94
N ARG A 266 -6.45 18.29 2.77
CA ARG A 266 -6.66 17.02 3.46
C ARG A 266 -5.51 16.04 3.15
N LYS A 267 -5.20 15.84 1.87
CA LYS A 267 -4.12 14.92 1.46
C LYS A 267 -2.76 15.36 1.96
N SER A 268 -2.44 16.66 1.93
CA SER A 268 -1.21 17.19 2.51
C SER A 268 -1.13 16.91 4.00
N ALA A 269 -2.23 17.08 4.76
CA ALA A 269 -2.26 16.71 6.18
C ALA A 269 -2.04 15.20 6.39
N VAL A 270 -2.66 14.33 5.58
CA VAL A 270 -2.44 12.87 5.66
C VAL A 270 -0.98 12.50 5.36
N ILE A 271 -0.34 13.15 4.38
CA ILE A 271 1.08 12.90 4.09
C ILE A 271 1.96 13.37 5.27
N VAL A 272 1.70 14.55 5.83
CA VAL A 272 2.40 15.04 7.03
C VAL A 272 2.25 14.05 8.19
N ASP A 273 1.03 13.59 8.47
CA ASP A 273 0.75 12.63 9.54
C ASP A 273 1.51 11.30 9.35
N ASN A 274 1.41 10.70 8.15
CA ASN A 274 2.04 9.42 7.87
C ASN A 274 3.56 9.48 7.87
N MET A 275 4.12 10.56 7.33
CA MET A 275 5.57 10.78 7.26
C MET A 275 6.15 11.08 8.65
N CYS A 276 5.56 12.02 9.40
CA CYS A 276 6.12 12.43 10.68
C CYS A 276 5.99 11.36 11.78
N LYS A 277 5.08 10.38 11.65
CA LYS A 277 5.03 9.20 12.54
C LYS A 277 6.31 8.35 12.53
N LEU A 278 7.11 8.46 11.47
CA LEU A 278 8.34 7.68 11.25
C LEU A 278 9.60 8.45 11.63
N VAL A 279 9.45 9.60 12.29
CA VAL A 279 10.57 10.34 12.86
C VAL A 279 10.78 9.84 14.29
N ASP A 280 12.01 9.42 14.59
CA ASP A 280 12.45 8.84 15.86
C ASP A 280 13.04 9.89 16.82
N ASP A 281 13.75 10.88 16.28
CA ASP A 281 14.36 11.99 17.02
C ASP A 281 13.58 13.30 16.77
N PRO A 282 13.04 13.94 17.82
CA PRO A 282 12.39 15.25 17.72
C PRO A 282 13.25 16.32 17.03
N ASN A 283 14.58 16.21 17.09
CA ASN A 283 15.49 17.14 16.46
C ASN A 283 15.38 17.17 14.93
N ILE A 284 14.99 16.04 14.31
CA ILE A 284 14.85 15.92 12.86
C ILE A 284 13.69 16.78 12.33
N VAL A 285 12.58 16.84 13.07
CA VAL A 285 11.39 17.61 12.65
C VAL A 285 11.45 19.08 13.10
N ALA A 286 12.24 19.39 14.14
CA ALA A 286 12.30 20.71 14.76
C ALA A 286 12.46 21.89 13.78
N PRO A 287 13.35 21.84 12.76
CA PRO A 287 13.53 22.94 11.80
C PRO A 287 12.28 23.28 10.97
N PHE A 288 11.31 22.37 10.92
CA PHE A 288 10.12 22.47 10.06
C PHE A 288 8.83 22.80 10.83
N LEU A 289 8.84 22.69 12.16
CA LEU A 289 7.65 22.86 13.01
C LEU A 289 7.05 24.28 12.90
N ASP A 290 7.91 25.30 12.84
CA ASP A 290 7.51 26.71 12.74
C ASP A 290 6.68 27.03 11.49
N LYS A 291 6.83 26.24 10.41
CA LYS A 291 6.04 26.38 9.19
C LYS A 291 4.79 25.51 9.25
N MET A 292 4.94 24.26 9.69
CA MET A 292 3.90 23.25 9.54
C MET A 292 2.78 23.37 10.57
N ILE A 293 3.11 23.64 11.83
CA ILE A 293 2.11 23.75 12.90
C ILE A 293 1.12 24.89 12.62
N PRO A 294 1.55 26.12 12.29
CA PRO A 294 0.61 27.21 11.98
C PRO A 294 -0.29 26.91 10.78
N ALA A 295 0.24 26.27 9.73
CA ALA A 295 -0.53 25.92 8.54
C ALA A 295 -1.63 24.88 8.84
N LEU A 296 -1.30 23.85 9.61
CA LEU A 296 -2.26 22.84 10.05
C LEU A 296 -3.30 23.42 11.02
N GLN A 297 -2.88 24.23 12.00
CA GLN A 297 -3.79 24.89 12.92
C GLN A 297 -4.81 25.76 12.17
N LYS A 298 -4.33 26.58 11.23
CA LYS A 298 -5.19 27.39 10.36
C LYS A 298 -6.18 26.53 9.57
N ASN A 299 -5.76 25.38 9.06
CA ASN A 299 -6.66 24.48 8.33
C ASN A 299 -7.69 23.83 9.27
N TYR A 300 -7.29 23.39 10.46
CA TYR A 300 -8.19 22.83 11.46
C TYR A 300 -9.31 23.81 11.85
N ASP A 301 -8.97 25.09 12.02
CA ASP A 301 -9.92 26.11 12.43
C ASP A 301 -10.90 26.53 11.30
N ASN A 302 -10.47 26.40 10.03
CA ASN A 302 -11.22 26.96 8.88
C ASN A 302 -11.87 25.93 7.95
N LEU A 303 -11.47 24.65 7.98
CA LEU A 303 -12.03 23.63 7.09
C LEU A 303 -13.47 23.27 7.48
N ALA A 304 -14.42 23.42 6.57
CA ALA A 304 -15.84 23.09 6.80
C ALA A 304 -16.09 21.58 6.86
N ASP A 305 -15.41 20.80 6.01
CA ASP A 305 -15.53 19.34 5.93
C ASP A 305 -15.01 18.66 7.22
N PRO A 306 -15.86 17.91 7.96
CA PRO A 306 -15.45 17.26 9.20
C PRO A 306 -14.31 16.24 9.02
N GLU A 307 -14.29 15.49 7.91
CA GLU A 307 -13.25 14.50 7.63
C GLU A 307 -11.89 15.19 7.42
N ALA A 308 -11.84 16.22 6.57
CA ALA A 308 -10.62 16.98 6.35
C ALA A 308 -10.11 17.65 7.64
N ARG A 309 -11.03 18.13 8.49
CA ARG A 309 -10.69 18.71 9.79
C ARG A 309 -10.09 17.66 10.74
N GLU A 310 -10.67 16.47 10.80
CA GLU A 310 -10.16 15.37 11.62
C GLU A 310 -8.75 14.94 11.18
N LYS A 311 -8.52 14.75 9.87
CA LYS A 311 -7.18 14.42 9.36
C LYS A 311 -6.15 15.50 9.63
N THR A 312 -6.56 16.77 9.53
CA THR A 312 -5.70 17.90 9.89
C THR A 312 -5.33 17.89 11.37
N LYS A 313 -6.29 17.56 12.24
CA LYS A 313 -6.06 17.42 13.68
C LYS A 313 -5.10 16.26 13.99
N GLN A 314 -5.28 15.10 13.35
CA GLN A 314 -4.39 13.95 13.51
C GLN A 314 -2.94 14.31 13.15
N ALA A 315 -2.73 15.00 12.03
CA ALA A 315 -1.42 15.49 11.63
C ALA A 315 -0.80 16.45 12.65
N LEU A 316 -1.61 17.37 13.19
CA LEU A 316 -1.18 18.33 14.21
C LEU A 316 -0.80 17.62 15.52
N ASP A 317 -1.61 16.66 15.98
CA ASP A 317 -1.35 15.86 17.18
C ASP A 317 -0.07 15.01 17.01
N THR A 318 0.14 14.44 15.82
CA THR A 318 1.37 13.72 15.47
C THR A 318 2.59 14.65 15.53
N LEU A 319 2.54 15.83 14.90
CA LEU A 319 3.67 16.78 14.94
C LEU A 319 3.97 17.26 16.35
N ASN A 320 2.94 17.53 17.16
CA ASN A 320 3.14 17.95 18.55
C ASN A 320 3.84 16.84 19.36
N ARG A 321 3.42 15.59 19.19
CA ARG A 321 4.03 14.44 19.86
C ARG A 321 5.47 14.20 19.40
N VAL A 322 5.70 14.17 18.10
CA VAL A 322 7.00 13.85 17.49
C VAL A 322 8.00 14.98 17.71
N GLY A 323 7.55 16.23 17.57
CA GLY A 323 8.36 17.42 17.84
C GLY A 323 8.50 17.74 19.34
N ASN A 324 7.96 16.90 20.23
CA ASN A 324 7.95 17.10 21.68
C ASN A 324 7.45 18.51 22.10
N VAL A 325 6.43 19.01 21.40
CA VAL A 325 5.85 20.34 21.62
C VAL A 325 4.98 20.30 22.88
N VAL A 326 5.36 21.06 23.91
CA VAL A 326 4.64 21.13 25.18
C VAL A 326 3.98 22.51 25.30
N ASP A 327 2.67 22.55 25.58
CA ASP A 327 1.88 23.77 25.71
C ASP A 327 1.98 24.73 24.51
N GLY A 328 2.12 24.17 23.30
CA GLY A 328 2.28 24.94 22.06
C GLY A 328 3.65 25.62 21.90
N LYS A 329 4.62 25.30 22.76
CA LYS A 329 6.00 25.75 22.63
C LYS A 329 6.85 24.69 21.96
N ILE A 330 7.46 25.07 20.85
CA ILE A 330 8.40 24.24 20.11
C ILE A 330 9.73 24.20 20.90
N PRO A 331 10.27 23.00 21.23
CA PRO A 331 11.57 22.88 21.88
C PRO A 331 12.69 23.46 21.00
N GLU A 332 13.72 24.02 21.63
CA GLU A 332 14.93 24.40 20.89
C GLU A 332 15.61 23.13 20.35
N ALA A 333 15.96 23.18 19.06
CA ALA A 333 16.71 22.10 18.41
C ALA A 333 18.07 21.91 19.10
N ARG A 334 18.47 20.64 19.28
CA ARG A 334 19.79 20.29 19.76
C ARG A 334 20.82 20.60 18.68
N ASN A 335 21.87 21.29 19.06
CA ASN A 335 22.96 21.71 18.17
C ASN A 335 24.29 21.04 18.57
N ASP A 336 24.25 19.77 19.00
CA ASP A 336 25.42 19.08 19.55
C ASP A 336 26.58 18.98 18.54
N GLY A 337 26.26 18.79 17.26
CA GLY A 337 27.23 18.74 16.16
C GLY A 337 27.54 20.09 15.49
N ASP A 338 27.04 21.21 16.03
CA ASP A 338 27.41 22.54 15.52
C ASP A 338 28.89 22.82 15.78
N VAL A 339 29.57 23.33 14.76
CA VAL A 339 31.02 23.60 14.81
C VAL A 339 31.37 24.50 15.99
N LYS A 340 30.55 25.51 16.30
CA LYS A 340 30.78 26.43 17.42
C LYS A 340 30.67 25.74 18.79
N VAL A 341 29.73 24.81 18.93
CA VAL A 341 29.50 24.06 20.17
C VAL A 341 30.66 23.08 20.42
N VAL A 342 31.02 22.32 19.39
CA VAL A 342 32.13 21.37 19.46
C VAL A 342 33.46 22.09 19.67
N LEU A 343 33.67 23.24 19.01
CA LEU A 343 34.88 24.06 19.18
C LEU A 343 35.02 24.58 20.61
N ALA A 344 33.93 24.99 21.25
CA ALA A 344 33.96 25.41 22.66
C ALA A 344 34.41 24.27 23.57
N LYS A 345 33.80 23.08 23.42
CA LYS A 345 34.21 21.86 24.16
C LYS A 345 35.66 21.48 23.90
N LEU A 346 36.12 21.56 22.65
CA LEU A 346 37.49 21.28 22.25
C LEU A 346 38.47 22.27 22.90
N LYS A 347 38.16 23.57 22.86
CA LYS A 347 38.99 24.63 23.50
C LYS A 347 39.08 24.38 25.01
N GLU A 348 38.01 23.99 25.68
CA GLU A 348 38.03 23.62 27.11
C GLU A 348 38.91 22.41 27.42
N ILE A 349 38.89 21.38 26.57
CA ILE A 349 39.71 20.17 26.75
C ILE A 349 41.20 20.49 26.55
N LEU A 350 41.53 21.32 25.56
CA LEU A 350 42.90 21.61 25.16
C LEU A 350 43.55 22.76 25.94
N ALA A 351 42.79 23.76 26.40
CA ALA A 351 43.30 24.95 27.08
C ALA A 351 44.26 24.66 28.26
N PRO A 352 44.03 23.65 29.13
CA PRO A 352 44.91 23.38 30.27
C PRO A 352 46.37 23.08 29.90
N ARG A 353 46.64 22.60 28.68
CA ARG A 353 48.00 22.22 28.23
C ARG A 353 48.45 22.90 26.95
N TYR A 354 47.54 23.39 26.12
CA TYR A 354 47.83 23.83 24.74
C TYR A 354 47.27 25.22 24.39
N ALA A 355 46.91 26.06 25.36
CA ALA A 355 46.31 27.39 25.12
C ALA A 355 47.09 28.28 24.14
N SER A 356 48.41 28.35 24.26
CA SER A 356 49.26 29.19 23.39
C SER A 356 49.40 28.67 21.95
N LEU A 357 49.17 27.37 21.73
CA LEU A 357 49.15 26.75 20.41
C LEU A 357 47.77 26.92 19.76
N LEU A 358 46.69 26.82 20.54
CA LEU A 358 45.33 27.09 20.07
C LEU A 358 45.17 28.49 19.47
N GLU A 359 45.74 29.53 20.11
CA GLU A 359 45.70 30.90 19.57
C GLU A 359 46.42 31.04 18.22
N LYS A 360 47.45 30.23 17.96
CA LYS A 360 48.23 30.25 16.71
C LYS A 360 47.65 29.34 15.63
N MET A 361 46.85 28.34 16.00
CA MET A 361 46.34 27.29 15.12
C MET A 361 44.81 27.24 15.12
N GLU A 362 44.17 28.40 15.23
CA GLU A 362 42.70 28.49 15.27
C GLU A 362 42.01 27.81 14.06
N PRO A 363 42.49 27.96 12.80
CA PRO A 363 41.91 27.25 11.66
C PRO A 363 41.94 25.72 11.82
N VAL A 364 42.99 25.17 12.45
CA VAL A 364 43.10 23.73 12.70
C VAL A 364 42.08 23.30 13.76
N ALA A 365 41.90 24.07 14.82
CA ALA A 365 40.91 23.79 15.86
C ALA A 365 39.47 23.84 15.33
N GLU A 366 39.15 24.81 14.48
CA GLU A 366 37.85 24.88 13.78
C GLU A 366 37.63 23.67 12.87
N TYR A 367 38.68 23.23 12.18
CA TYR A 367 38.63 22.05 11.32
C TYR A 367 38.37 20.75 12.09
N ILE A 368 39.06 20.56 13.22
CA ILE A 368 38.82 19.44 14.15
C ILE A 368 37.37 19.47 14.64
N ALA A 369 36.86 20.65 15.01
CA ALA A 369 35.48 20.81 15.46
C ALA A 369 34.47 20.52 14.34
N ALA A 370 34.79 20.86 13.09
CA ALA A 370 33.95 20.55 11.93
C ALA A 370 33.89 19.03 11.67
N ILE A 371 35.03 18.33 11.71
CA ILE A 371 35.08 16.87 11.56
C ILE A 371 34.31 16.18 12.69
N ALA A 372 34.58 16.54 13.94
CA ALA A 372 33.89 15.97 15.09
C ALA A 372 32.39 16.28 15.06
N GLY A 373 32.01 17.50 14.69
CA GLY A 373 30.62 17.87 14.48
C GLY A 373 29.94 17.02 13.40
N GLN A 374 30.64 16.70 12.30
CA GLN A 374 30.10 15.83 11.25
C GLN A 374 29.87 14.41 11.77
N LEU A 375 30.81 13.86 12.54
CA LEU A 375 30.66 12.53 13.16
C LEU A 375 29.46 12.49 14.13
N ILE A 376 29.24 13.56 14.91
CA ILE A 376 28.08 13.66 15.82
C ILE A 376 26.77 13.64 15.04
N ASP A 377 26.65 14.40 13.95
CA ASP A 377 25.43 14.42 13.13
C ASP A 377 25.18 13.08 12.43
N MET A 378 26.24 12.34 12.11
CA MET A 378 26.17 10.98 11.59
C MET A 378 25.86 9.94 12.68
N LYS A 379 25.66 10.37 13.94
CA LYS A 379 25.48 9.51 15.11
C LYS A 379 26.60 8.48 15.28
N GLU A 380 27.82 8.82 14.86
CA GLU A 380 28.96 7.91 14.96
C GLU A 380 29.47 7.86 16.40
N THR A 381 29.39 6.68 17.01
CA THR A 381 29.80 6.44 18.40
C THR A 381 31.10 5.64 18.49
N ASP A 382 31.57 4.99 17.42
CA ASP A 382 32.74 4.12 17.47
C ASP A 382 34.04 4.90 17.75
N SER A 383 34.80 4.45 18.75
CA SER A 383 36.05 5.10 19.15
C SER A 383 37.13 5.03 18.07
N THR A 384 37.17 3.94 17.29
CA THR A 384 38.18 3.73 16.25
C THR A 384 37.97 4.71 15.11
N ILE A 385 36.73 4.87 14.66
CA ILE A 385 36.35 5.80 13.58
C ILE A 385 36.66 7.25 13.97
N TRP A 386 36.37 7.64 15.22
CA TRP A 386 36.72 8.97 15.74
C TRP A 386 38.23 9.21 15.73
N VAL A 387 39.01 8.24 16.21
CA VAL A 387 40.47 8.34 16.24
C VAL A 387 41.04 8.43 14.83
N GLU A 388 40.65 7.56 13.91
CA GLU A 388 41.12 7.58 12.51
C GLU A 388 40.81 8.92 11.83
N SER A 389 39.61 9.48 12.06
CA SER A 389 39.17 10.72 11.43
C SER A 389 39.86 11.97 11.98
N LEU A 390 40.13 12.03 13.28
CA LEU A 390 40.59 13.25 13.96
C LEU A 390 42.10 13.25 14.27
N LYS A 391 42.73 12.07 14.44
CA LYS A 391 44.13 11.96 14.87
C LYS A 391 45.10 12.74 14.00
N PRO A 392 45.00 12.76 12.65
CA PRO A 392 45.91 13.54 11.81
C PRO A 392 45.91 15.04 12.15
N TYR A 393 44.75 15.62 12.47
CA TYR A 393 44.60 17.04 12.75
C TYR A 393 44.84 17.38 14.22
N VAL A 394 44.36 16.55 15.15
CA VAL A 394 44.60 16.74 16.59
C VAL A 394 46.09 16.65 16.90
N ALA A 395 46.82 15.74 16.25
CA ALA A 395 48.26 15.60 16.41
C ALA A 395 49.05 16.86 16.00
N VAL A 396 48.52 17.71 15.09
CA VAL A 396 49.14 19.00 14.72
C VAL A 396 49.24 19.92 15.93
N ILE A 397 48.26 19.86 16.84
CA ILE A 397 48.23 20.69 18.06
C ILE A 397 48.91 19.96 19.23
N THR A 398 48.66 18.66 19.40
CA THR A 398 48.95 17.95 20.65
C THR A 398 50.20 17.07 20.61
N GLY A 399 50.72 16.80 19.40
CA GLY A 399 51.63 15.69 19.13
C GLY A 399 50.90 14.34 19.04
N ILE A 400 51.51 13.37 18.36
CA ILE A 400 50.92 12.06 18.03
C ILE A 400 50.55 11.27 19.30
N ASP A 401 51.42 11.27 20.32
CA ASP A 401 51.25 10.45 21.52
C ASP A 401 50.06 10.89 22.41
N ASN A 402 49.64 12.16 22.33
CA ASN A 402 48.56 12.70 23.15
C ASN A 402 47.21 12.77 22.40
N ALA A 403 47.20 12.54 21.09
CA ALA A 403 46.03 12.80 20.25
C ALA A 403 44.84 11.88 20.58
N GLU A 404 45.08 10.59 20.76
CA GLU A 404 44.01 9.60 21.00
C GLU A 404 43.24 9.86 22.30
N ALA A 405 43.94 10.14 23.40
CA ALA A 405 43.32 10.42 24.69
C ALA A 405 42.43 11.69 24.65
N ILE A 406 42.83 12.69 23.86
CA ILE A 406 42.08 13.93 23.67
C ILE A 406 40.84 13.67 22.81
N ILE A 407 40.98 12.90 21.73
CA ILE A 407 39.87 12.50 20.86
C ILE A 407 38.82 11.73 21.65
N GLU A 408 39.24 10.77 22.48
CA GLU A 408 38.32 9.97 23.28
C GLU A 408 37.59 10.82 24.35
N THR A 409 38.30 11.79 24.93
CA THR A 409 37.69 12.76 25.85
C THR A 409 36.68 13.67 25.13
N LEU A 410 36.99 14.10 23.91
CA LEU A 410 36.09 14.88 23.07
C LEU A 410 34.85 14.07 22.70
N ARG A 411 35.01 12.83 22.21
CA ARG A 411 33.92 11.91 21.86
C ARG A 411 32.92 11.77 23.01
N LYS A 412 33.41 11.43 24.20
CA LYS A 412 32.59 11.25 25.41
C LYS A 412 31.86 12.51 25.89
N ARG A 413 32.44 13.70 25.67
CA ARG A 413 31.82 14.98 26.09
C ARG A 413 30.93 15.61 25.03
N ALA A 414 31.19 15.29 23.76
CA ALA A 414 30.54 15.92 22.62
C ALA A 414 29.38 15.08 22.06
N SER A 415 29.45 13.75 22.09
CA SER A 415 28.45 12.85 21.52
C SER A 415 27.42 12.35 22.55
N PRO A 416 26.11 12.61 22.37
CA PRO A 416 25.05 12.01 23.18
C PRO A 416 24.91 10.50 22.95
N GLY A 417 24.76 9.68 24.00
CA GLY A 417 24.50 8.23 23.89
C GLY A 417 25.74 7.33 23.81
N ALA A 418 26.93 7.89 23.56
CA ALA A 418 28.20 7.15 23.45
C ALA A 418 28.65 6.37 24.72
N ALA A 419 27.89 6.47 25.82
CA ALA A 419 28.13 5.77 27.08
C ALA A 419 27.11 4.64 27.37
N GLU A 420 26.00 4.54 26.62
CA GLU A 420 24.87 3.63 26.89
C GLU A 420 24.87 2.35 26.02
N GLU A 421 25.61 2.31 24.90
CA GLU A 421 25.61 1.18 23.95
C GLU A 421 26.39 -0.08 24.41
N GLU A 422 27.09 -0.05 25.54
CA GLU A 422 27.83 -1.22 26.05
C GLU A 422 26.94 -2.32 26.70
N GLU A 423 25.61 -2.17 26.77
CA GLU A 423 24.70 -3.06 27.53
C GLU A 423 23.69 -3.91 26.70
N GLY A 424 24.05 -4.44 25.53
CA GLY A 424 23.20 -5.39 24.77
C GLY A 424 23.45 -6.87 25.10
N GLU A 425 22.43 -7.65 25.50
CA GLU A 425 22.53 -9.09 25.79
C GLU A 425 22.91 -9.95 24.56
N ALA A 426 23.87 -10.87 24.74
CA ALA A 426 24.28 -11.87 23.75
C ALA A 426 23.35 -13.10 23.74
N ASP A 427 22.98 -13.59 22.56
CA ASP A 427 22.12 -14.78 22.38
C ASP A 427 22.96 -16.01 21.94
N ASP A 428 23.09 -17.00 22.85
CA ASP A 428 24.00 -18.16 22.84
C ASP A 428 23.56 -19.37 21.96
N GLU A 429 22.65 -19.20 20.98
CA GLU A 429 22.24 -20.34 20.13
C GLU A 429 23.37 -20.78 19.16
N GLU A 430 23.63 -22.09 19.06
CA GLU A 430 24.55 -22.69 18.06
C GLU A 430 23.91 -22.71 16.65
N GLY A 431 24.70 -22.48 15.59
CA GLY A 431 24.28 -22.56 14.18
C GLY A 431 24.60 -21.30 13.37
N GLU A 432 24.90 -21.48 12.07
CA GLU A 432 25.21 -20.41 11.10
C GLU A 432 23.98 -19.51 10.87
N ASP A 433 24.18 -18.20 10.99
CA ASP A 433 23.15 -17.20 10.68
C ASP A 433 23.05 -17.02 9.17
N LEU A 434 21.84 -17.24 8.63
CA LEU A 434 21.51 -16.91 7.25
C LEU A 434 21.16 -15.43 7.09
N CYS A 435 20.66 -14.78 8.14
CA CYS A 435 20.50 -13.33 8.16
C CYS A 435 20.44 -12.83 9.61
N ASN A 436 20.87 -11.59 9.81
CA ASN A 436 20.73 -10.87 11.07
C ASN A 436 20.56 -9.38 10.76
N CYS A 437 19.31 -8.92 10.67
CA CYS A 437 19.00 -7.59 10.14
C CYS A 437 17.91 -6.88 10.96
N THR A 438 18.01 -5.57 11.03
CA THR A 438 17.00 -4.68 11.59
C THR A 438 16.42 -3.83 10.47
N PHE A 439 15.10 -3.88 10.27
CA PHE A 439 14.46 -3.19 9.15
C PHE A 439 13.02 -2.75 9.46
N SER A 440 12.49 -1.88 8.62
CA SER A 440 11.06 -1.51 8.58
C SER A 440 10.43 -2.05 7.29
N LEU A 441 9.14 -2.39 7.33
CA LEU A 441 8.40 -2.89 6.16
C LEU A 441 7.01 -2.24 6.10
N ALA A 442 6.60 -1.82 4.91
CA ALA A 442 5.25 -1.34 4.68
C ALA A 442 4.75 -1.74 3.28
N TYR A 443 3.45 -1.58 3.07
CA TYR A 443 2.78 -1.88 1.81
C TYR A 443 1.62 -0.92 1.54
N GLY A 444 1.53 -0.38 0.32
CA GLY A 444 0.40 0.47 -0.10
C GLY A 444 0.44 1.89 0.49
N ALA A 445 -0.27 2.14 1.59
CA ALA A 445 -0.11 3.30 2.50
C ALA A 445 0.01 2.91 3.99
N LYS A 446 0.25 1.62 4.30
CA LYS A 446 0.17 1.06 5.66
C LYS A 446 1.50 0.48 6.13
N ILE A 447 2.04 1.00 7.25
CA ILE A 447 3.18 0.44 7.98
C ILE A 447 2.82 -0.95 8.51
N LEU A 448 3.65 -1.95 8.22
CA LEU A 448 3.47 -3.34 8.63
C LEU A 448 4.45 -3.72 9.75
N LEU A 449 5.71 -3.29 9.62
CA LEU A 449 6.79 -3.47 10.58
C LEU A 449 7.61 -2.18 10.70
N ASN A 450 8.08 -1.86 11.90
CA ASN A 450 8.87 -0.68 12.20
C ASN A 450 10.11 -1.08 13.02
N GLN A 451 11.32 -0.91 12.49
CA GLN A 451 12.61 -1.23 13.14
C GLN A 451 12.61 -2.61 13.82
N THR A 452 12.12 -3.63 13.12
CA THR A 452 12.07 -4.98 13.65
C THR A 452 13.37 -5.72 13.40
N HIS A 453 13.75 -6.57 14.36
CA HIS A 453 14.87 -7.47 14.20
C HIS A 453 14.41 -8.81 13.62
N LEU A 454 15.13 -9.33 12.63
CA LEU A 454 14.93 -10.66 12.07
C LEU A 454 16.27 -11.39 12.00
N ARG A 455 16.31 -12.55 12.66
CA ARG A 455 17.46 -13.46 12.63
C ARG A 455 16.98 -14.85 12.25
N LEU A 456 17.56 -15.41 11.19
CA LEU A 456 17.25 -16.74 10.69
C LEU A 456 18.52 -17.59 10.67
N LYS A 457 18.39 -18.85 11.07
CA LYS A 457 19.49 -19.82 11.13
C LYS A 457 19.31 -20.92 10.11
N ARG A 458 20.42 -21.44 9.61
CA ARG A 458 20.43 -22.51 8.60
C ARG A 458 19.78 -23.79 9.12
N GLY A 459 18.91 -24.40 8.31
CA GLY A 459 18.27 -25.69 8.56
C GLY A 459 17.10 -25.67 9.54
N GLN A 460 16.65 -24.48 9.97
CA GLN A 460 15.54 -24.33 10.91
C GLN A 460 14.20 -24.10 10.18
N ARG A 461 13.09 -24.48 10.84
CA ARG A 461 11.74 -24.31 10.29
C ARG A 461 10.95 -23.29 11.10
N TYR A 462 10.60 -22.17 10.46
CA TYR A 462 9.92 -21.03 11.06
C TYR A 462 8.47 -20.95 10.58
N GLY A 463 7.53 -20.88 11.52
CA GLY A 463 6.14 -20.52 11.25
C GLY A 463 5.95 -19.01 11.41
N LEU A 464 5.51 -18.32 10.36
CA LEU A 464 5.25 -16.89 10.41
C LEU A 464 3.78 -16.64 10.76
N CYS A 465 3.53 -16.25 12.01
CA CYS A 465 2.20 -16.05 12.57
C CYS A 465 1.90 -14.56 12.77
N GLY A 466 0.66 -14.17 12.54
CA GLY A 466 0.15 -12.83 12.79
C GLY A 466 -1.28 -12.67 12.29
N PRO A 467 -2.00 -11.62 12.71
CA PRO A 467 -3.34 -11.33 12.21
C PRO A 467 -3.34 -11.04 10.71
N ASN A 468 -4.50 -11.13 10.06
CA ASN A 468 -4.57 -10.88 8.61
C ASN A 468 -4.45 -9.40 8.27
N GLY A 469 -3.72 -9.13 7.18
CA GLY A 469 -3.29 -7.77 6.86
C GLY A 469 -2.17 -7.23 7.77
N SER A 470 -1.50 -8.08 8.56
CA SER A 470 -0.27 -7.73 9.29
C SER A 470 0.96 -7.60 8.39
N GLY A 471 0.94 -8.21 7.20
CA GLY A 471 2.05 -8.15 6.24
C GLY A 471 2.81 -9.45 5.98
N LYS A 472 2.29 -10.62 6.38
CA LYS A 472 2.98 -11.92 6.25
C LYS A 472 3.49 -12.21 4.81
N SER A 473 2.60 -12.26 3.84
CA SER A 473 2.94 -12.48 2.42
C SER A 473 3.79 -11.35 1.85
N THR A 474 3.54 -10.11 2.29
CA THR A 474 4.36 -8.96 1.91
C THR A 474 5.81 -9.13 2.37
N LEU A 475 6.03 -9.58 3.60
CA LEU A 475 7.37 -9.84 4.13
C LEU A 475 8.07 -10.93 3.32
N MET A 476 7.38 -12.03 2.98
CA MET A 476 7.98 -13.09 2.15
C MET A 476 8.36 -12.58 0.76
N ARG A 477 7.48 -11.81 0.10
CA ARG A 477 7.79 -11.18 -1.19
C ARG A 477 8.95 -10.20 -1.08
N ALA A 478 9.00 -9.42 -0.01
CA ALA A 478 10.07 -8.46 0.22
C ALA A 478 11.43 -9.14 0.44
N ILE A 479 11.45 -10.29 1.14
CA ILE A 479 12.65 -11.13 1.28
C ILE A 479 13.10 -11.65 -0.09
N ASN A 480 12.17 -12.24 -0.86
CA ASN A 480 12.50 -12.84 -2.16
C ASN A 480 13.00 -11.81 -3.19
N ASN A 481 12.46 -10.59 -3.15
CA ASN A 481 12.75 -9.52 -4.11
C ASN A 481 13.87 -8.57 -3.64
N GLU A 482 14.64 -8.92 -2.60
CA GLU A 482 15.75 -8.11 -2.07
C GLU A 482 15.31 -6.69 -1.60
N GLN A 483 14.08 -6.57 -1.10
CA GLN A 483 13.52 -5.30 -0.64
C GLN A 483 13.74 -5.04 0.86
N VAL A 484 14.03 -6.09 1.63
CA VAL A 484 14.33 -6.00 3.06
C VAL A 484 15.75 -5.46 3.26
N GLU A 485 15.87 -4.36 4.00
CA GLU A 485 17.15 -3.73 4.32
C GLU A 485 18.00 -4.63 5.23
N GLY A 486 19.28 -4.77 4.91
CA GLY A 486 20.22 -5.63 5.64
C GLY A 486 20.04 -7.14 5.43
N PHE A 487 19.04 -7.58 4.65
CA PHE A 487 18.90 -8.99 4.28
C PHE A 487 19.92 -9.35 3.18
N PRO A 488 20.62 -10.50 3.27
CA PRO A 488 21.59 -10.91 2.25
C PRO A 488 20.99 -11.02 0.84
N LYS A 489 21.79 -10.73 -0.17
CA LYS A 489 21.35 -10.81 -1.58
C LYS A 489 21.15 -12.27 -2.00
N GLN A 490 20.39 -12.49 -3.08
CA GLN A 490 20.17 -13.81 -3.68
C GLN A 490 21.47 -14.53 -4.11
N SER A 491 22.56 -13.78 -4.28
CA SER A 491 23.91 -14.33 -4.55
C SER A 491 24.58 -14.97 -3.33
N GLU A 492 24.18 -14.58 -2.12
CA GLU A 492 24.74 -15.05 -0.85
C GLU A 492 23.80 -16.06 -0.18
N VAL A 493 22.50 -15.76 -0.15
CA VAL A 493 21.46 -16.61 0.41
C VAL A 493 20.33 -16.72 -0.60
N LYS A 494 20.20 -17.90 -1.21
CA LYS A 494 19.19 -18.12 -2.25
C LYS A 494 17.84 -18.38 -1.62
N THR A 495 16.88 -17.49 -1.88
CA THR A 495 15.50 -17.62 -1.41
C THR A 495 14.58 -17.88 -2.58
N VAL A 496 13.66 -18.84 -2.42
CA VAL A 496 12.69 -19.21 -3.46
C VAL A 496 11.29 -19.12 -2.88
N PHE A 497 10.48 -18.27 -3.49
CA PHE A 497 9.08 -18.12 -3.15
C PHE A 497 8.17 -19.02 -3.98
N VAL A 498 7.44 -19.89 -3.30
CA VAL A 498 6.54 -20.87 -3.93
C VAL A 498 5.15 -20.27 -4.02
N GLU A 499 4.86 -19.58 -5.13
CA GLU A 499 3.52 -19.04 -5.44
C GLU A 499 2.74 -19.90 -6.45
N HIS A 500 1.41 -19.77 -6.41
CA HIS A 500 0.46 -20.44 -7.29
C HIS A 500 0.21 -19.68 -8.61
N ASP A 501 1.20 -19.01 -9.15
CA ASP A 501 1.04 -18.18 -10.34
C ASP A 501 1.07 -19.03 -11.61
N LEU A 502 -0.13 -19.39 -12.08
CA LEU A 502 -0.33 -19.80 -13.47
C LEU A 502 -0.84 -18.58 -14.23
N ASP A 503 -0.01 -18.04 -15.12
CA ASP A 503 -0.43 -17.00 -16.05
C ASP A 503 -1.52 -17.56 -16.97
N SER A 504 -2.54 -16.75 -17.26
CA SER A 504 -3.61 -17.12 -18.21
C SER A 504 -3.11 -17.43 -19.62
N ALA A 505 -1.86 -17.05 -19.94
CA ALA A 505 -1.18 -17.34 -21.19
C ALA A 505 -0.53 -18.74 -21.25
N ASP A 506 -0.35 -19.42 -20.11
CA ASP A 506 0.35 -20.71 -20.01
C ASP A 506 -0.61 -21.93 -20.05
N THR A 507 -1.90 -21.72 -20.30
CA THR A 507 -2.95 -22.75 -20.15
C THR A 507 -2.90 -23.92 -21.14
N GLU A 508 -2.18 -23.77 -22.26
CA GLU A 508 -2.08 -24.78 -23.32
C GLU A 508 -0.77 -25.58 -23.29
N MET A 509 0.15 -25.30 -22.35
CA MET A 509 1.43 -25.99 -22.26
C MET A 509 1.33 -27.33 -21.50
N THR A 510 2.19 -28.28 -21.88
CA THR A 510 2.36 -29.52 -21.09
C THR A 510 3.12 -29.24 -19.79
N THR A 511 2.92 -30.09 -18.79
CA THR A 511 3.60 -29.98 -17.48
C THR A 511 5.12 -29.91 -17.62
N ILE A 512 5.69 -30.72 -18.51
CA ILE A 512 7.13 -30.74 -18.75
C ILE A 512 7.63 -29.47 -19.46
N ASP A 513 6.96 -29.03 -20.52
CA ASP A 513 7.40 -27.87 -21.31
C ASP A 513 7.39 -26.58 -20.48
N TRP A 514 6.37 -26.41 -19.64
CA TRP A 514 6.29 -25.27 -18.73
C TRP A 514 7.33 -25.32 -17.63
N THR A 515 7.60 -26.51 -17.07
CA THR A 515 8.63 -26.67 -16.03
C THR A 515 10.00 -26.31 -16.60
N MET A 516 10.32 -26.77 -17.81
CA MET A 516 11.55 -26.43 -18.52
C MET A 516 11.65 -24.94 -18.83
N LYS A 517 10.56 -24.31 -19.31
CA LYS A 517 10.49 -22.86 -19.55
C LYS A 517 10.79 -22.06 -18.27
N LYS A 518 10.14 -22.40 -17.15
CA LYS A 518 10.34 -21.71 -15.86
C LYS A 518 11.73 -21.92 -15.28
N LEU A 519 12.32 -23.11 -15.42
CA LEU A 519 13.69 -23.36 -14.99
C LEU A 519 14.71 -22.57 -15.83
N ALA A 520 14.47 -22.42 -17.14
CA ALA A 520 15.28 -21.55 -18.00
C ALA A 520 15.17 -20.07 -17.61
N GLU A 521 13.96 -19.58 -17.28
CA GLU A 521 13.74 -18.22 -16.74
C GLU A 521 14.50 -18.00 -15.41
N ALA A 522 14.54 -19.03 -14.55
CA ALA A 522 15.30 -19.04 -13.29
C ALA A 522 16.81 -19.27 -13.47
N LYS A 523 17.31 -19.37 -14.72
CA LYS A 523 18.72 -19.63 -15.07
C LYS A 523 19.27 -20.96 -14.50
N VAL A 524 18.42 -21.96 -14.39
CA VAL A 524 18.79 -23.32 -13.98
C VAL A 524 18.93 -24.20 -15.21
N ASP A 525 20.15 -24.67 -15.48
CA ASP A 525 20.45 -25.54 -16.62
C ASP A 525 20.35 -27.01 -16.19
N VAL A 526 19.26 -27.68 -16.59
CA VAL A 526 18.98 -29.09 -16.29
C VAL A 526 18.39 -29.79 -17.50
N SER A 527 18.70 -31.08 -17.65
CA SER A 527 18.15 -31.88 -18.75
C SER A 527 16.68 -32.21 -18.52
N GLN A 528 15.91 -32.35 -19.61
CA GLN A 528 14.51 -32.78 -19.52
C GLN A 528 14.38 -34.15 -18.84
N GLU A 529 15.32 -35.07 -19.05
CA GLU A 529 15.33 -36.40 -18.41
C GLU A 529 15.46 -36.31 -16.88
N ASP A 530 16.30 -35.40 -16.37
CA ASP A 530 16.44 -35.16 -14.94
C ASP A 530 15.18 -34.55 -14.33
N VAL A 531 14.51 -33.66 -15.07
CA VAL A 531 13.23 -33.06 -14.69
C VAL A 531 12.13 -34.13 -14.61
N GLU A 532 12.00 -34.97 -15.63
CA GLU A 532 11.03 -36.07 -15.63
C GLU A 532 11.27 -37.05 -14.48
N LYS A 533 12.52 -37.43 -14.22
CA LYS A 533 12.88 -38.30 -13.11
C LYS A 533 12.48 -37.71 -11.76
N ARG A 534 12.74 -36.41 -11.54
CA ARG A 534 12.39 -35.74 -10.29
C ARG A 534 10.88 -35.58 -10.12
N LEU A 535 10.15 -35.30 -11.19
CA LEU A 535 8.68 -35.28 -11.18
C LEU A 535 8.13 -36.66 -10.80
N ILE A 536 8.68 -37.75 -11.31
CA ILE A 536 8.29 -39.12 -10.92
C ILE A 536 8.58 -39.38 -9.44
N GLU A 537 9.72 -38.92 -8.91
CA GLU A 537 10.04 -39.00 -7.47
C GLU A 537 9.06 -38.20 -6.60
N PHE A 538 8.51 -37.10 -7.11
CA PHE A 538 7.44 -36.32 -6.47
C PHE A 538 6.04 -36.94 -6.64
N GLY A 539 5.95 -38.07 -7.37
CA GLY A 539 4.73 -38.88 -7.55
C GLY A 539 3.94 -38.57 -8.81
N PHE A 540 4.47 -37.79 -9.76
CA PHE A 540 3.82 -37.56 -11.05
C PHE A 540 3.87 -38.82 -11.93
N THR A 541 2.78 -39.12 -12.63
CA THR A 541 2.76 -40.20 -13.63
C THR A 541 3.15 -39.67 -15.00
N GLU A 542 3.62 -40.55 -15.90
CA GLU A 542 3.96 -40.14 -17.27
C GLU A 542 2.82 -39.43 -18.01
N GLN A 543 1.58 -39.83 -17.75
CA GLN A 543 0.40 -39.20 -18.35
C GLN A 543 0.21 -37.76 -17.86
N MET A 544 0.56 -37.47 -16.61
CA MET A 544 0.48 -36.12 -16.03
C MET A 544 1.62 -35.22 -16.50
N ILE A 545 2.81 -35.80 -16.67
CA ILE A 545 3.99 -35.09 -17.18
C ILE A 545 3.78 -34.63 -18.62
N LYS A 546 3.19 -35.50 -19.46
CA LYS A 546 2.89 -35.22 -20.88
C LYS A 546 1.54 -34.52 -21.11
N GLY A 547 0.72 -34.41 -20.06
CA GLY A 547 -0.59 -33.76 -20.12
C GLY A 547 -0.49 -32.24 -19.92
N GLU A 548 -1.56 -31.54 -20.27
CA GLU A 548 -1.67 -30.09 -20.07
C GLU A 548 -1.70 -29.72 -18.59
N ILE A 549 -1.09 -28.59 -18.24
CA ILE A 549 -1.08 -28.08 -16.85
C ILE A 549 -2.47 -27.67 -16.38
N SER A 550 -3.33 -27.25 -17.31
CA SER A 550 -4.74 -26.96 -17.08
C SER A 550 -5.47 -28.16 -16.45
N ALA A 551 -5.08 -29.38 -16.81
CA ALA A 551 -5.67 -30.63 -16.32
C ALA A 551 -5.17 -31.06 -14.94
N LEU A 552 -4.07 -30.49 -14.44
CA LEU A 552 -3.60 -30.75 -13.08
C LEU A 552 -4.55 -30.14 -12.05
N SER A 553 -4.86 -30.90 -10.99
CA SER A 553 -5.59 -30.34 -9.85
C SER A 553 -4.72 -29.32 -9.10
N GLY A 554 -5.32 -28.44 -8.31
CA GLY A 554 -4.59 -27.44 -7.51
C GLY A 554 -3.49 -28.06 -6.63
N GLY A 555 -3.77 -29.23 -6.04
CA GLY A 555 -2.77 -29.95 -5.24
C GLY A 555 -1.58 -30.47 -6.04
N TRP A 556 -1.80 -30.92 -7.28
CA TRP A 556 -0.71 -31.31 -8.18
C TRP A 556 0.09 -30.10 -8.66
N LYS A 557 -0.55 -28.94 -8.83
CA LYS A 557 0.13 -27.68 -9.16
C LYS A 557 1.05 -27.21 -8.02
N MET A 558 0.63 -27.34 -6.76
CA MET A 558 1.51 -27.06 -5.61
C MET A 558 2.71 -28.01 -5.57
N LYS A 559 2.49 -29.32 -5.78
CA LYS A 559 3.60 -30.27 -5.88
C LYS A 559 4.57 -29.94 -7.02
N LEU A 560 4.04 -29.46 -8.15
CA LEU A 560 4.85 -29.02 -9.28
C LEU A 560 5.72 -27.81 -8.92
N ALA A 561 5.14 -26.80 -8.25
CA ALA A 561 5.86 -25.62 -7.79
C ALA A 561 6.95 -25.97 -6.76
N LEU A 562 6.67 -26.89 -5.84
CA LEU A 562 7.66 -27.42 -4.91
C LEU A 562 8.77 -28.19 -5.62
N CYS A 563 8.42 -29.05 -6.58
CA CYS A 563 9.39 -29.80 -7.38
C CYS A 563 10.33 -28.84 -8.15
N ARG A 564 9.79 -27.74 -8.69
CA ARG A 564 10.58 -26.68 -9.34
C ARG A 564 11.56 -26.04 -8.36
N ALA A 565 11.08 -25.65 -7.17
CA ALA A 565 11.91 -25.01 -6.16
C ALA A 565 13.11 -25.88 -5.75
N VAL A 566 12.99 -27.20 -5.79
CA VAL A 566 14.12 -28.11 -5.51
C VAL A 566 15.27 -27.97 -6.50
N PHE A 567 14.98 -27.77 -7.79
CA PHE A 567 16.02 -27.60 -8.81
C PHE A 567 16.81 -26.31 -8.63
N GLU A 568 16.21 -25.30 -8.00
CA GLU A 568 16.87 -24.04 -7.72
C GLU A 568 17.85 -24.12 -6.54
N ALA A 569 17.86 -25.22 -5.78
CA ALA A 569 18.69 -25.44 -4.59
C ALA A 569 18.68 -24.26 -3.58
N PRO A 570 17.50 -23.90 -3.02
CA PRO A 570 17.37 -22.76 -2.11
C PRO A 570 18.01 -23.01 -0.74
N ASP A 571 18.55 -21.95 -0.15
CA ASP A 571 18.92 -21.89 1.27
C ASP A 571 17.70 -21.65 2.17
N ILE A 572 16.72 -20.90 1.66
CA ILE A 572 15.44 -20.60 2.33
C ILE A 572 14.26 -20.85 1.38
N LEU A 573 13.36 -21.74 1.78
CA LEU A 573 12.06 -21.95 1.15
C LEU A 573 11.00 -21.05 1.80
N LEU A 574 10.37 -20.21 0.99
CA LEU A 574 9.26 -19.35 1.43
C LEU A 574 7.94 -19.97 0.93
N LEU A 575 7.07 -20.33 1.87
CA LEU A 575 5.83 -21.07 1.62
C LEU A 575 4.64 -20.28 2.14
N ASP A 576 3.78 -19.80 1.22
CA ASP A 576 2.54 -19.10 1.57
C ASP A 576 1.33 -20.01 1.37
N GLU A 577 0.64 -20.35 2.47
CA GLU A 577 -0.52 -21.25 2.52
C GLU A 577 -0.33 -22.55 1.70
N PRO A 578 0.74 -23.32 1.95
CA PRO A 578 1.10 -24.44 1.08
C PRO A 578 0.13 -25.63 1.19
N THR A 579 -0.78 -25.61 2.16
CA THR A 579 -1.85 -26.59 2.36
C THR A 579 -3.09 -26.32 1.49
N ASN A 580 -3.18 -25.15 0.85
CA ASN A 580 -4.31 -24.80 0.00
C ASN A 580 -4.43 -25.74 -1.20
N HIS A 581 -5.67 -26.12 -1.52
CA HIS A 581 -6.00 -27.03 -2.62
C HIS A 581 -5.38 -28.44 -2.53
N LEU A 582 -4.77 -28.81 -1.40
CA LEU A 582 -4.28 -30.16 -1.12
C LEU A 582 -5.34 -30.98 -0.37
N ASP A 583 -5.40 -32.27 -0.68
CA ASP A 583 -6.13 -33.23 0.13
C ASP A 583 -5.28 -33.69 1.32
N VAL A 584 -5.92 -34.36 2.29
CA VAL A 584 -5.27 -34.82 3.53
C VAL A 584 -4.02 -35.69 3.27
N LYS A 585 -4.02 -36.47 2.17
CA LYS A 585 -2.88 -37.32 1.81
C LYS A 585 -1.68 -36.50 1.33
N ASN A 586 -1.92 -35.48 0.51
CA ASN A 586 -0.86 -34.63 -0.01
C ASN A 586 -0.32 -33.64 1.04
N VAL A 587 -1.16 -33.19 1.99
CA VAL A 587 -0.68 -32.43 3.16
C VAL A 587 0.29 -33.27 3.97
N LYS A 588 -0.03 -34.54 4.26
CA LYS A 588 0.87 -35.44 5.00
C LYS A 588 2.21 -35.65 4.30
N TRP A 589 2.19 -35.82 2.99
CA TRP A 589 3.41 -35.91 2.18
C TRP A 589 4.27 -34.63 2.29
N LEU A 590 3.64 -33.46 2.28
CA LEU A 590 4.34 -32.18 2.40
C LEU A 590 4.99 -32.01 3.78
N GLU A 591 4.29 -32.40 4.86
CA GLU A 591 4.87 -32.41 6.20
C GLU A 591 6.16 -33.25 6.24
N ASP A 592 6.07 -34.48 5.73
CA ASP A 592 7.20 -35.41 5.73
C ASP A 592 8.35 -34.90 4.86
N TYR A 593 8.06 -34.21 3.76
CA TYR A 593 9.07 -33.56 2.92
C TYR A 593 9.80 -32.43 3.67
N LEU A 594 9.07 -31.52 4.32
CA LEU A 594 9.66 -30.37 5.01
C LEU A 594 10.44 -30.78 6.26
N ILE A 595 9.98 -31.80 6.98
CA ILE A 595 10.68 -32.34 8.16
C ILE A 595 12.04 -32.93 7.78
N ASN A 596 12.13 -33.60 6.63
CA ASN A 596 13.35 -34.25 6.15
C ASN A 596 14.23 -33.35 5.27
N SER A 597 13.78 -32.14 4.94
CA SER A 597 14.54 -31.21 4.10
C SER A 597 15.66 -30.54 4.91
N PRO A 598 16.89 -30.45 4.37
CA PRO A 598 17.99 -29.69 5.00
C PRO A 598 17.84 -28.17 4.84
N CYS A 599 16.87 -27.72 4.03
CA CYS A 599 16.63 -26.32 3.73
C CYS A 599 15.89 -25.61 4.88
N THR A 600 16.24 -24.35 5.12
CA THR A 600 15.50 -23.49 6.04
C THR A 600 14.14 -23.18 5.43
N SER A 601 13.05 -23.15 6.21
CA SER A 601 11.74 -22.78 5.67
C SER A 601 11.05 -21.73 6.50
N ILE A 602 10.41 -20.77 5.83
CA ILE A 602 9.47 -19.83 6.42
C ILE A 602 8.09 -20.18 5.88
N ILE A 603 7.18 -20.52 6.78
CA ILE A 603 5.89 -21.09 6.46
C ILE A 603 4.79 -20.18 7.01
N VAL A 604 3.93 -19.70 6.14
CA VAL A 604 2.63 -19.13 6.50
C VAL A 604 1.58 -20.20 6.21
N SER A 605 0.78 -20.56 7.22
CA SER A 605 -0.30 -21.54 7.06
C SER A 605 -1.43 -21.25 8.04
N HIS A 606 -2.67 -21.40 7.60
CA HIS A 606 -3.85 -21.38 8.44
C HIS A 606 -4.19 -22.73 9.08
N ASP A 607 -3.54 -23.81 8.63
CA ASP A 607 -3.68 -25.15 9.19
C ASP A 607 -2.80 -25.30 10.45
N SER A 608 -3.45 -25.27 11.62
CA SER A 608 -2.79 -25.43 12.92
C SER A 608 -2.12 -26.79 13.07
N GLY A 609 -2.72 -27.86 12.51
CA GLY A 609 -2.16 -29.20 12.58
C GLY A 609 -0.85 -29.28 11.80
N PHE A 610 -0.81 -28.66 10.63
CA PHE A 610 0.40 -28.56 9.82
C PHE A 610 1.52 -27.78 10.53
N LEU A 611 1.23 -26.61 11.10
CA LEU A 611 2.22 -25.81 11.83
C LEU A 611 2.73 -26.53 13.09
N ASP A 612 1.88 -27.31 13.76
CA ASP A 612 2.27 -28.13 14.92
C ASP A 612 3.24 -29.24 14.55
N ASN A 613 3.04 -29.85 13.38
CA ASN A 613 3.85 -30.98 12.90
C ASN A 613 5.19 -30.55 12.30
N VAL A 614 5.25 -29.37 11.66
CA VAL A 614 6.42 -28.96 10.86
C VAL A 614 7.32 -27.93 11.57
N CYS A 615 6.75 -26.89 12.18
CA CYS A 615 7.52 -25.74 12.66
C CYS A 615 8.29 -26.02 13.96
N GLN A 616 9.48 -25.43 14.07
CA GLN A 616 10.32 -25.49 15.29
C GLN A 616 10.37 -24.14 16.03
N HIS A 617 10.10 -23.06 15.31
CA HIS A 617 10.05 -21.70 15.82
C HIS A 617 8.83 -20.99 15.26
N ILE A 618 8.25 -20.07 16.03
CA ILE A 618 7.21 -19.17 15.57
C ILE A 618 7.76 -17.74 15.55
N ILE A 619 7.66 -17.07 14.41
CA ILE A 619 7.89 -15.64 14.29
C ILE A 619 6.51 -14.98 14.34
N HIS A 620 6.24 -14.22 15.40
CA HIS A 620 4.93 -13.62 15.64
C HIS A 620 4.97 -12.10 15.43
N TYR A 621 3.96 -11.57 14.72
CA TYR A 621 3.73 -10.13 14.59
C TYR A 621 3.12 -9.55 15.87
N GLU A 622 3.84 -8.65 16.53
CA GLU A 622 3.40 -7.91 17.71
C GLU A 622 3.58 -6.40 17.49
N ARG A 623 2.49 -5.66 17.29
CA ARG A 623 2.47 -4.17 17.23
C ARG A 623 3.61 -3.59 16.37
N PHE A 624 3.65 -3.96 15.09
CA PHE A 624 4.68 -3.55 14.11
C PHE A 624 6.11 -4.10 14.39
N LYS A 625 6.27 -5.09 15.26
CA LYS A 625 7.53 -5.83 15.46
C LYS A 625 7.33 -7.31 15.17
N LEU A 626 8.41 -7.99 14.82
CA LEU A 626 8.53 -9.44 14.77
C LEU A 626 9.20 -9.90 16.05
N LYS A 627 8.58 -10.88 16.71
CA LYS A 627 9.15 -11.54 17.87
C LYS A 627 9.27 -13.03 17.63
N ARG A 628 10.46 -13.56 17.84
CA ARG A 628 10.75 -14.98 17.68
C ARG A 628 10.43 -15.73 18.97
N TYR A 629 9.75 -16.86 18.83
CA TYR A 629 9.41 -17.78 19.89
C TYR A 629 9.94 -19.17 19.52
N ARG A 630 10.65 -19.81 20.44
CA ARG A 630 11.08 -21.20 20.29
C ARG A 630 9.94 -22.17 20.63
N GLY A 631 9.73 -23.17 19.77
CA GLY A 631 8.64 -24.14 19.85
C GLY A 631 7.71 -24.10 18.63
N ASN A 632 6.89 -25.14 18.48
CA ASN A 632 5.82 -25.19 17.48
C ASN A 632 4.60 -24.33 17.89
N LEU A 633 3.54 -24.31 17.07
CA LEU A 633 2.37 -23.46 17.31
C LEU A 633 1.71 -23.75 18.68
N LYS A 634 1.58 -25.01 19.07
CA LYS A 634 1.04 -25.42 20.38
C LYS A 634 1.86 -24.88 21.57
N GLU A 635 3.18 -24.87 21.46
CA GLU A 635 4.07 -24.31 22.49
C GLU A 635 3.99 -22.78 22.53
N PHE A 636 3.89 -22.15 21.37
CA PHE A 636 3.67 -20.71 21.24
C PHE A 636 2.35 -20.26 21.89
N VAL A 637 1.23 -20.95 21.62
CA VAL A 637 -0.10 -20.61 22.18
C VAL A 637 -0.13 -20.75 23.71
N LYS A 638 0.69 -21.62 24.31
CA LYS A 638 0.84 -21.67 25.78
C LYS A 638 1.49 -20.41 26.35
N ARG A 639 2.42 -19.78 25.60
CA ARG A 639 3.15 -18.57 26.01
C ARG A 639 2.40 -17.28 25.67
N VAL A 640 1.63 -17.27 24.58
CA VAL A 640 0.86 -16.12 24.10
C VAL A 640 -0.63 -16.49 24.07
N PRO A 641 -1.39 -16.25 25.16
CA PRO A 641 -2.79 -16.66 25.27
C PRO A 641 -3.73 -16.03 24.23
N SER A 642 -3.39 -14.86 23.70
CA SER A 642 -4.14 -14.20 22.61
C SER A 642 -4.08 -14.97 21.29
N ALA A 643 -3.10 -15.86 21.11
CA ALA A 643 -2.96 -16.71 19.93
C ALA A 643 -3.88 -17.96 19.95
N LYS A 644 -4.77 -18.11 20.95
CA LYS A 644 -5.74 -19.21 20.99
C LYS A 644 -6.73 -19.20 19.81
N SER A 645 -6.92 -18.05 19.16
CA SER A 645 -7.73 -17.92 17.94
C SER A 645 -7.26 -18.81 16.80
N TYR A 646 -5.98 -19.21 16.76
CA TYR A 646 -5.47 -20.14 15.76
C TYR A 646 -6.10 -21.53 15.82
N TYR A 647 -6.65 -21.96 16.97
CA TYR A 647 -7.31 -23.27 17.12
C TYR A 647 -8.85 -23.18 17.18
N GLU A 648 -9.42 -22.01 17.52
CA GLU A 648 -10.85 -21.85 17.75
C GLU A 648 -11.46 -20.76 16.85
N LEU A 649 -12.25 -21.16 15.83
CA LEU A 649 -12.96 -20.24 14.91
C LEU A 649 -13.86 -19.23 15.64
N GLY A 650 -14.31 -19.54 16.85
CA GLY A 650 -15.16 -18.67 17.68
C GLY A 650 -14.43 -17.47 18.29
N ALA A 651 -13.10 -17.53 18.43
CA ALA A 651 -12.29 -16.54 19.14
C ALA A 651 -11.77 -15.38 18.26
N SER A 652 -12.20 -15.30 16.98
CA SER A 652 -11.88 -14.16 16.10
C SER A 652 -12.54 -12.86 16.61
N GLU A 653 -11.74 -11.78 16.71
CA GLU A 653 -12.17 -10.42 17.06
C GLU A 653 -12.90 -9.70 15.90
N MET A 654 -12.77 -10.19 14.66
CA MET A 654 -13.38 -9.58 13.48
C MET A 654 -14.79 -10.16 13.24
N GLU A 655 -15.80 -9.30 13.09
CA GLU A 655 -17.16 -9.70 12.74
C GLU A 655 -17.54 -9.15 11.35
N PHE A 656 -18.03 -10.02 10.47
CA PHE A 656 -18.71 -9.58 9.25
C PHE A 656 -20.22 -9.54 9.50
N THR A 657 -20.90 -8.63 8.80
CA THR A 657 -22.35 -8.55 8.84
C THR A 657 -22.89 -8.40 7.43
N PHE A 658 -23.70 -9.37 6.98
CA PHE A 658 -24.46 -9.24 5.76
C PHE A 658 -25.69 -8.35 6.00
N PRO A 659 -26.09 -7.51 5.04
CA PRO A 659 -27.29 -6.72 5.17
C PRO A 659 -28.52 -7.62 5.17
N GLU A 660 -29.60 -7.17 5.84
CA GLU A 660 -30.85 -7.91 5.86
C GLU A 660 -31.47 -8.01 4.45
N PRO A 661 -32.00 -9.20 4.06
CA PRO A 661 -32.70 -9.38 2.80
C PRO A 661 -33.83 -8.36 2.62
N GLY A 662 -34.13 -8.04 1.36
CA GLY A 662 -35.30 -7.23 1.06
C GLY A 662 -36.62 -7.92 1.44
N PHE A 663 -37.67 -7.12 1.54
CA PHE A 663 -39.01 -7.63 1.77
C PHE A 663 -39.52 -8.41 0.54
N LEU A 664 -39.97 -9.66 0.77
CA LEU A 664 -40.63 -10.50 -0.24
C LEU A 664 -42.13 -10.63 0.04
N GLU A 665 -42.94 -10.11 -0.88
CA GLU A 665 -44.39 -10.14 -0.74
C GLU A 665 -44.94 -11.58 -0.76
N GLY A 666 -45.85 -11.91 0.16
CA GLY A 666 -46.48 -13.23 0.23
C GLY A 666 -45.61 -14.33 0.86
N VAL A 667 -44.38 -14.03 1.26
CA VAL A 667 -43.51 -14.89 2.07
C VAL A 667 -43.74 -14.54 3.55
N LYS A 668 -44.54 -15.33 4.26
CA LYS A 668 -44.86 -15.05 5.68
C LYS A 668 -43.95 -15.80 6.66
N THR A 669 -43.23 -16.80 6.18
CA THR A 669 -42.31 -17.62 6.98
C THR A 669 -41.02 -17.80 6.20
N LYS A 670 -39.92 -18.03 6.92
CA LYS A 670 -38.61 -18.32 6.30
C LYS A 670 -38.56 -19.64 5.54
N ALA A 671 -39.48 -20.57 5.83
CA ALA A 671 -39.51 -21.91 5.25
C ALA A 671 -40.24 -21.99 3.90
N LYS A 672 -40.95 -20.93 3.48
CA LYS A 672 -41.63 -20.92 2.18
C LYS A 672 -40.59 -20.98 1.05
N ALA A 673 -40.79 -21.89 0.10
CA ALA A 673 -39.95 -21.98 -1.09
C ALA A 673 -40.03 -20.69 -1.92
N ILE A 674 -38.89 -20.03 -2.09
CA ILE A 674 -38.72 -18.85 -2.95
C ILE A 674 -38.07 -19.22 -4.28
N LEU A 675 -37.42 -20.38 -4.35
CA LEU A 675 -36.91 -20.97 -5.58
C LEU A 675 -37.13 -22.49 -5.53
N ARG A 676 -37.60 -23.08 -6.63
CA ARG A 676 -37.85 -24.53 -6.73
C ARG A 676 -37.53 -25.04 -8.13
N ALA A 677 -36.74 -26.10 -8.22
CA ALA A 677 -36.45 -26.81 -9.46
C ALA A 677 -37.09 -28.21 -9.41
N THR A 678 -37.71 -28.64 -10.51
CA THR A 678 -38.35 -29.96 -10.64
C THR A 678 -37.88 -30.64 -11.92
N ASN A 679 -37.31 -31.85 -11.79
CA ASN A 679 -36.79 -32.67 -12.89
C ASN A 679 -35.84 -31.91 -13.84
N MET A 680 -35.03 -31.01 -13.28
CA MET A 680 -34.13 -30.12 -14.01
C MET A 680 -32.95 -30.92 -14.60
N SER A 681 -32.67 -30.69 -15.88
CA SER A 681 -31.55 -31.28 -16.60
C SER A 681 -30.84 -30.22 -17.45
N PHE A 682 -29.54 -30.38 -17.65
CA PHE A 682 -28.73 -29.48 -18.50
C PHE A 682 -27.65 -30.27 -19.25
N GLN A 683 -27.49 -29.94 -20.53
CA GLN A 683 -26.48 -30.49 -21.42
C GLN A 683 -25.82 -29.38 -22.23
N TYR A 684 -24.50 -29.25 -22.16
CA TYR A 684 -23.75 -28.33 -23.01
C TYR A 684 -23.87 -28.74 -24.48
N PRO A 685 -24.06 -27.78 -25.42
CA PRO A 685 -24.10 -28.06 -26.84
C PRO A 685 -22.89 -28.87 -27.31
N GLY A 686 -23.12 -29.93 -28.09
CA GLY A 686 -22.05 -30.78 -28.65
C GLY A 686 -21.49 -31.87 -27.72
N THR A 687 -21.88 -31.90 -26.43
CA THR A 687 -21.44 -32.96 -25.51
C THR A 687 -22.29 -34.23 -25.65
N SER A 688 -21.68 -35.41 -25.44
CA SER A 688 -22.35 -36.72 -25.63
C SER A 688 -23.30 -37.12 -24.50
N LYS A 689 -23.20 -36.47 -23.33
CA LYS A 689 -24.03 -36.75 -22.14
C LYS A 689 -24.40 -35.46 -21.40
N PRO A 690 -25.57 -35.40 -20.75
CA PRO A 690 -25.92 -34.27 -19.89
C PRO A 690 -24.97 -34.19 -18.69
N GLN A 691 -24.57 -32.97 -18.32
CA GLN A 691 -23.72 -32.73 -17.16
C GLN A 691 -24.51 -32.82 -15.86
N ILE A 692 -25.81 -32.51 -15.90
CA ILE A 692 -26.74 -32.74 -14.80
C ILE A 692 -28.09 -33.26 -15.33
N SER A 693 -28.70 -34.20 -14.61
CA SER A 693 -29.94 -34.87 -15.02
C SER A 693 -30.90 -35.10 -13.85
N ASN A 694 -32.19 -34.86 -14.09
CA ASN A 694 -33.31 -35.12 -13.17
C ASN A 694 -33.12 -34.57 -11.75
N ILE A 695 -32.60 -33.36 -11.62
CA ILE A 695 -32.36 -32.71 -10.33
C ILE A 695 -33.64 -32.00 -9.86
N SER A 696 -34.03 -32.22 -8.61
CA SER A 696 -35.14 -31.50 -7.97
C SER A 696 -34.70 -30.98 -6.59
N PHE A 697 -34.98 -29.71 -6.31
CA PHE A 697 -34.63 -29.07 -5.04
C PHE A 697 -35.50 -27.84 -4.74
N GLN A 698 -35.45 -27.35 -3.50
CA GLN A 698 -36.12 -26.14 -3.05
C GLN A 698 -35.19 -25.28 -2.20
N CYS A 699 -35.29 -23.95 -2.36
CA CYS A 699 -34.59 -22.98 -1.53
C CYS A 699 -35.59 -22.00 -0.90
N SER A 700 -35.32 -21.62 0.33
CA SER A 700 -36.12 -20.73 1.18
C SER A 700 -35.21 -19.69 1.85
N LEU A 701 -35.77 -18.69 2.54
CA LEU A 701 -34.97 -17.76 3.34
C LEU A 701 -34.30 -18.44 4.54
N GLY A 702 -34.82 -19.59 5.00
CA GLY A 702 -34.21 -20.38 6.05
C GLY A 702 -33.18 -21.42 5.56
N SER A 703 -32.95 -21.53 4.25
CA SER A 703 -32.09 -22.58 3.71
C SER A 703 -30.63 -22.42 4.16
N ARG A 704 -30.01 -23.54 4.52
CA ARG A 704 -28.61 -23.67 4.92
C ARG A 704 -28.02 -24.91 4.27
N ILE A 705 -27.64 -24.78 3.01
CA ILE A 705 -27.32 -25.89 2.11
C ILE A 705 -25.81 -25.97 1.88
N ALA A 706 -25.24 -27.17 2.00
CA ALA A 706 -23.88 -27.49 1.58
C ALA A 706 -23.92 -28.37 0.32
N VAL A 707 -23.27 -27.93 -0.76
CA VAL A 707 -23.12 -28.72 -1.99
C VAL A 707 -21.77 -29.42 -1.97
N ILE A 708 -21.79 -30.76 -1.86
CA ILE A 708 -20.59 -31.59 -1.75
C ILE A 708 -20.51 -32.59 -2.90
N GLY A 709 -19.30 -32.97 -3.28
CA GLY A 709 -19.04 -33.93 -4.36
C GLY A 709 -17.64 -33.77 -4.96
N PRO A 710 -17.12 -34.79 -5.66
CA PRO A 710 -15.80 -34.72 -6.29
C PRO A 710 -15.75 -33.66 -7.40
N ASN A 711 -14.53 -33.19 -7.73
CA ASN A 711 -14.33 -32.23 -8.81
C ASN A 711 -14.80 -32.82 -10.15
N GLY A 712 -15.48 -32.00 -10.96
CA GLY A 712 -16.06 -32.44 -12.24
C GLY A 712 -17.39 -33.20 -12.14
N ALA A 713 -17.96 -33.40 -10.94
CA ALA A 713 -19.25 -34.10 -10.77
C ALA A 713 -20.49 -33.33 -11.29
N GLY A 714 -20.33 -32.05 -11.65
CA GLY A 714 -21.43 -31.17 -12.11
C GLY A 714 -21.88 -30.11 -11.10
N LYS A 715 -21.14 -29.89 -10.00
CA LYS A 715 -21.45 -28.88 -8.95
C LYS A 715 -21.59 -27.46 -9.51
N SER A 716 -20.59 -26.98 -10.24
CA SER A 716 -20.62 -25.63 -10.82
C SER A 716 -21.72 -25.48 -11.87
N THR A 717 -21.96 -26.52 -12.68
CA THR A 717 -23.07 -26.55 -13.64
C THR A 717 -24.44 -26.44 -12.96
N LEU A 718 -24.66 -27.16 -11.86
CA LEU A 718 -25.87 -27.07 -11.05
C LEU A 718 -26.11 -25.63 -10.57
N ILE A 719 -25.05 -24.97 -10.11
CA ILE A 719 -25.12 -23.62 -9.54
C ILE A 719 -25.29 -22.55 -10.62
N ASN A 720 -24.65 -22.72 -11.77
CA ASN A 720 -24.81 -21.82 -12.90
C ASN A 720 -26.26 -21.89 -13.44
N VAL A 721 -26.90 -23.06 -13.45
CA VAL A 721 -28.32 -23.19 -13.78
C VAL A 721 -29.21 -22.58 -12.69
N LEU A 722 -28.89 -22.79 -11.41
CA LEU A 722 -29.60 -22.19 -10.27
C LEU A 722 -29.59 -20.66 -10.33
N CYS A 723 -28.42 -20.06 -10.60
CA CYS A 723 -28.22 -18.62 -10.68
C CYS A 723 -28.75 -18.03 -12.01
N GLY A 724 -29.14 -18.87 -12.96
CA GLY A 724 -29.68 -18.46 -14.25
C GLY A 724 -28.64 -18.00 -15.28
N GLU A 725 -27.38 -18.39 -15.11
CA GLU A 725 -26.33 -18.22 -16.12
C GLU A 725 -26.51 -19.20 -17.28
N LEU A 726 -27.01 -20.40 -16.97
CA LEU A 726 -27.32 -21.44 -17.96
C LEU A 726 -28.82 -21.73 -17.96
N ILE A 727 -29.40 -21.80 -19.16
CA ILE A 727 -30.80 -22.19 -19.37
C ILE A 727 -30.88 -23.72 -19.26
N PRO A 728 -31.73 -24.29 -18.39
CA PRO A 728 -31.91 -25.75 -18.32
C PRO A 728 -32.42 -26.30 -19.66
N THR A 729 -31.91 -27.46 -20.10
CA THR A 729 -32.37 -28.12 -21.33
C THR A 729 -33.67 -28.90 -21.13
N GLY A 730 -34.05 -29.17 -19.88
CA GLY A 730 -35.32 -29.78 -19.51
C GLY A 730 -35.66 -29.59 -18.03
N GLY A 731 -36.93 -29.80 -17.68
CA GLY A 731 -37.46 -29.56 -16.33
C GLY A 731 -37.99 -28.15 -16.12
N GLU A 732 -38.53 -27.88 -14.93
CA GLU A 732 -39.17 -26.60 -14.57
C GLU A 732 -38.44 -25.92 -13.41
N ILE A 733 -38.21 -24.61 -13.54
CA ILE A 733 -37.66 -23.76 -12.48
C ILE A 733 -38.68 -22.69 -12.14
N TYR A 734 -39.11 -22.67 -10.88
CA TYR A 734 -39.92 -21.62 -10.28
C TYR A 734 -39.01 -20.67 -9.48
N GLN A 735 -39.16 -19.37 -9.71
CA GLN A 735 -38.50 -18.30 -8.98
C GLN A 735 -39.54 -17.27 -8.53
N HIS A 736 -39.43 -16.80 -7.30
CA HIS A 736 -40.24 -15.70 -6.77
C HIS A 736 -39.90 -14.38 -7.48
N GLU A 737 -40.88 -13.51 -7.71
CA GLU A 737 -40.78 -12.36 -8.61
C GLU A 737 -39.67 -11.36 -8.23
N ASN A 738 -39.50 -11.09 -6.93
CA ASN A 738 -38.51 -10.13 -6.44
C ASN A 738 -37.26 -10.81 -5.83
N ILE A 739 -37.01 -12.10 -6.11
CA ILE A 739 -35.84 -12.79 -5.55
C ILE A 739 -34.54 -12.19 -6.09
N ARG A 740 -33.53 -12.08 -5.22
CA ARG A 740 -32.19 -11.60 -5.57
C ARG A 740 -31.19 -12.62 -5.05
N ILE A 741 -30.35 -13.10 -5.95
CA ILE A 741 -29.35 -14.13 -5.67
C ILE A 741 -27.98 -13.50 -5.85
N ALA A 742 -27.24 -13.36 -4.76
CA ALA A 742 -25.84 -12.97 -4.79
C ALA A 742 -24.99 -14.21 -5.02
N TYR A 743 -24.28 -14.25 -6.15
CA TYR A 743 -23.39 -15.35 -6.48
C TYR A 743 -21.94 -14.90 -6.38
N ILE A 744 -21.18 -15.53 -5.50
CA ILE A 744 -19.76 -15.29 -5.30
C ILE A 744 -19.01 -16.47 -5.93
N LYS A 745 -18.55 -16.27 -7.17
CA LYS A 745 -17.75 -17.25 -7.92
C LYS A 745 -16.32 -17.30 -7.40
N GLN A 746 -15.69 -18.47 -7.57
CA GLN A 746 -14.24 -18.61 -7.35
C GLN A 746 -13.41 -17.63 -8.21
N HIS A 747 -13.86 -17.32 -9.44
CA HIS A 747 -13.16 -16.40 -10.36
C HIS A 747 -13.62 -14.94 -10.27
N ALA A 748 -14.58 -14.59 -9.40
CA ALA A 748 -15.02 -13.19 -9.24
C ALA A 748 -13.86 -12.25 -8.87
N PHE A 749 -12.81 -12.80 -8.25
CA PHE A 749 -11.61 -12.06 -7.89
C PHE A 749 -10.69 -11.74 -9.08
N ALA A 750 -10.77 -12.47 -10.20
CA ALA A 750 -9.97 -12.17 -11.40
C ALA A 750 -10.52 -10.94 -12.15
N HIS A 751 -11.85 -10.74 -12.15
CA HIS A 751 -12.48 -9.56 -12.76
C HIS A 751 -12.13 -8.25 -12.06
N ILE A 752 -11.68 -8.32 -10.81
CA ILE A 752 -11.22 -7.14 -10.07
C ILE A 752 -9.92 -6.57 -10.64
N ASP A 753 -9.12 -7.42 -11.30
CA ASP A 753 -7.81 -7.04 -11.84
C ASP A 753 -7.94 -6.11 -13.07
N ASP A 754 -9.10 -6.11 -13.73
CA ASP A 754 -9.44 -5.16 -14.80
C ASP A 754 -9.82 -3.76 -14.26
N HIS A 755 -9.90 -3.60 -12.94
CA HIS A 755 -10.36 -2.37 -12.27
C HIS A 755 -9.41 -1.87 -11.18
N LEU A 756 -8.13 -2.23 -11.27
CA LEU A 756 -7.10 -1.85 -10.30
C LEU A 756 -6.88 -0.33 -10.19
N ASP A 757 -7.29 0.43 -11.20
CA ASP A 757 -7.21 1.89 -11.29
C ASP A 757 -8.30 2.62 -10.49
N LYS A 758 -9.41 1.96 -10.19
CA LYS A 758 -10.55 2.52 -9.44
C LYS A 758 -10.36 2.34 -7.93
N THR A 759 -11.09 3.11 -7.14
CA THR A 759 -11.27 2.87 -5.70
C THR A 759 -12.38 1.83 -5.46
N PRO A 760 -12.44 1.18 -4.27
CA PRO A 760 -13.58 0.32 -3.91
C PRO A 760 -14.95 1.00 -4.10
N SER A 761 -15.05 2.29 -3.74
CA SER A 761 -16.28 3.07 -3.95
C SER A 761 -16.64 3.19 -5.42
N GLU A 762 -15.67 3.53 -6.28
CA GLU A 762 -15.89 3.65 -7.73
C GLU A 762 -16.21 2.29 -8.37
N TYR A 763 -15.61 1.19 -7.89
CA TYR A 763 -15.92 -0.15 -8.36
C TYR A 763 -17.38 -0.54 -8.06
N ILE A 764 -17.87 -0.29 -6.85
CA ILE A 764 -19.29 -0.53 -6.49
C ILE A 764 -20.21 0.37 -7.33
N GLN A 765 -19.87 1.65 -7.49
CA GLN A 765 -20.64 2.57 -8.35
C GLN A 765 -20.68 2.10 -9.81
N TRP A 766 -19.55 1.65 -10.36
CA TRP A 766 -19.46 1.11 -11.71
C TRP A 766 -20.31 -0.16 -11.88
N ARG A 767 -20.22 -1.09 -10.92
CA ARG A 767 -20.91 -2.38 -10.94
C ARG A 767 -22.44 -2.21 -10.91
N PHE A 768 -22.93 -1.18 -10.23
CA PHE A 768 -24.35 -0.90 -10.07
C PHE A 768 -24.85 0.35 -10.81
N GLN A 769 -24.05 0.91 -11.73
CA GLN A 769 -24.35 2.16 -12.43
C GLN A 769 -25.71 2.14 -13.17
N THR A 770 -26.10 0.97 -13.68
CA THR A 770 -27.35 0.76 -14.41
C THR A 770 -28.54 0.45 -13.50
N GLY A 771 -28.32 0.43 -12.17
CA GLY A 771 -29.30 -0.01 -11.18
C GLY A 771 -29.30 -1.52 -10.93
N GLU A 772 -28.64 -2.31 -11.78
CA GLU A 772 -28.47 -3.76 -11.61
C GLU A 772 -26.99 -4.14 -11.49
N ASP A 773 -26.72 -5.34 -10.98
CA ASP A 773 -25.38 -5.88 -10.93
C ASP A 773 -24.90 -6.27 -12.35
N ARG A 774 -24.00 -5.45 -12.91
CA ARG A 774 -23.40 -5.65 -14.24
C ARG A 774 -22.69 -6.99 -14.39
N GLU A 775 -22.12 -7.56 -13.32
CA GLU A 775 -21.47 -8.88 -13.39
C GLU A 775 -22.50 -10.02 -13.58
N THR A 776 -23.78 -9.73 -13.39
CA THR A 776 -24.87 -10.70 -13.58
C THR A 776 -25.78 -10.35 -14.77
N MET A 777 -25.51 -9.25 -15.48
CA MET A 777 -26.31 -8.78 -16.62
C MET A 777 -26.22 -9.73 -17.83
N ASP A 778 -25.08 -10.40 -18.03
CA ASP A 778 -24.83 -11.27 -19.20
C ASP A 778 -25.44 -12.69 -19.06
N ARG A 779 -26.36 -12.89 -18.12
CA ARG A 779 -27.04 -14.18 -17.91
C ARG A 779 -27.86 -14.55 -19.15
N ALA A 780 -27.60 -15.75 -19.71
CA ALA A 780 -28.24 -16.25 -20.94
C ALA A 780 -29.78 -16.22 -20.90
N ASN A 781 -30.37 -16.30 -19.70
CA ASN A 781 -31.82 -16.24 -19.48
C ASN A 781 -32.45 -14.88 -19.85
N LYS A 782 -31.68 -13.79 -19.92
CA LYS A 782 -32.18 -12.43 -20.28
C LYS A 782 -32.16 -12.15 -21.78
N ILE A 783 -31.38 -12.88 -22.57
CA ILE A 783 -31.25 -12.66 -24.02
C ILE A 783 -32.47 -13.27 -24.73
N ILE A 784 -33.28 -12.47 -25.43
CA ILE A 784 -34.42 -12.96 -26.23
C ILE A 784 -33.87 -13.86 -27.36
N THR A 785 -34.35 -15.10 -27.43
CA THR A 785 -33.97 -16.06 -28.48
C THR A 785 -34.97 -16.04 -29.64
N GLU A 786 -34.59 -16.55 -30.82
CA GLU A 786 -35.51 -16.67 -31.97
C GLU A 786 -36.77 -17.50 -31.65
N ALA A 787 -36.68 -18.44 -30.70
CA ALA A 787 -37.83 -19.22 -30.23
C ALA A 787 -38.78 -18.37 -29.39
N ASP A 788 -38.24 -17.46 -28.58
CA ASP A 788 -39.04 -16.50 -27.79
C ASP A 788 -39.72 -15.48 -28.72
N GLU A 789 -39.02 -14.98 -29.74
CA GLU A 789 -39.60 -14.07 -30.74
C GLU A 789 -40.83 -14.68 -31.43
N LYS A 790 -40.76 -15.95 -31.81
CA LYS A 790 -41.91 -16.68 -32.37
C LYS A 790 -43.01 -16.92 -31.33
N ALA A 791 -42.67 -17.11 -30.06
CA ALA A 791 -43.66 -17.30 -29.00
C ALA A 791 -44.39 -15.97 -28.65
N MET A 792 -43.71 -14.82 -28.78
CA MET A 792 -44.28 -13.49 -28.57
C MET A 792 -45.37 -13.14 -29.58
N ASP A 793 -45.38 -13.77 -30.76
CA ASP A 793 -46.47 -13.65 -31.76
C ASP A 793 -47.81 -14.27 -31.33
N LYS A 794 -47.93 -14.78 -30.09
CA LYS A 794 -49.18 -15.30 -29.52
C LYS A 794 -50.30 -14.27 -29.65
N ILE A 795 -51.40 -14.71 -30.27
CA ILE A 795 -52.61 -13.91 -30.45
C ILE A 795 -53.47 -14.00 -29.18
N PHE A 796 -53.72 -12.86 -28.56
CA PHE A 796 -54.65 -12.69 -27.46
C PHE A 796 -56.02 -12.25 -27.99
N LYS A 797 -57.10 -12.85 -27.49
CA LYS A 797 -58.47 -12.45 -27.81
C LYS A 797 -58.98 -11.53 -26.71
N ILE A 798 -59.00 -10.23 -26.98
CA ILE A 798 -59.38 -9.20 -26.01
C ILE A 798 -60.57 -8.43 -26.59
N GLU A 799 -61.68 -8.41 -25.86
CA GLU A 799 -62.92 -7.72 -26.26
C GLU A 799 -63.40 -8.10 -27.67
N GLY A 800 -63.23 -9.37 -28.05
CA GLY A 800 -63.63 -9.89 -29.36
C GLY A 800 -62.67 -9.61 -30.51
N THR A 801 -61.58 -8.88 -30.28
CA THR A 801 -60.53 -8.57 -31.27
C THR A 801 -59.28 -9.42 -31.07
N GLN A 802 -58.54 -9.68 -32.15
CA GLN A 802 -57.26 -10.39 -32.12
C GLN A 802 -56.13 -9.38 -31.94
N ARG A 803 -55.35 -9.51 -30.87
CA ARG A 803 -54.28 -8.58 -30.49
C ARG A 803 -52.97 -9.32 -30.21
N ARG A 804 -51.83 -8.73 -30.54
CA ARG A 804 -50.49 -9.18 -30.12
C ARG A 804 -49.92 -8.20 -29.11
N VAL A 805 -49.27 -8.68 -28.06
CA VAL A 805 -48.59 -7.80 -27.09
C VAL A 805 -47.32 -7.27 -27.75
N ILE A 806 -47.13 -5.96 -27.75
CA ILE A 806 -45.92 -5.29 -28.27
C ILE A 806 -45.06 -4.69 -27.17
N GLY A 807 -45.62 -4.51 -25.97
CA GLY A 807 -44.94 -3.94 -24.82
C GLY A 807 -45.63 -4.28 -23.51
N ILE A 808 -44.85 -4.36 -22.43
CA ILE A 808 -45.35 -4.45 -21.07
C ILE A 808 -44.81 -3.25 -20.31
N ASN A 809 -45.71 -2.45 -19.74
CA ASN A 809 -45.38 -1.09 -19.30
C ASN A 809 -45.29 -0.97 -17.77
N ALA A 810 -46.23 -1.58 -17.05
CA ALA A 810 -46.37 -1.44 -15.60
C ALA A 810 -46.94 -2.71 -14.98
N ARG A 811 -46.82 -2.82 -13.66
CA ARG A 811 -47.38 -3.93 -12.86
C ARG A 811 -48.32 -3.42 -11.78
N ARG A 812 -49.38 -4.17 -11.51
CA ARG A 812 -50.22 -3.93 -10.32
C ARG A 812 -50.59 -5.24 -9.64
N LYS A 813 -50.90 -5.15 -8.35
CA LYS A 813 -51.37 -6.30 -7.56
C LYS A 813 -52.76 -6.74 -8.02
N PHE A 814 -52.91 -8.04 -8.26
CA PHE A 814 -54.18 -8.67 -8.61
C PHE A 814 -54.35 -9.97 -7.82
N LYS A 815 -55.22 -9.94 -6.81
CA LYS A 815 -55.43 -11.05 -5.86
C LYS A 815 -54.10 -11.47 -5.19
N ASN A 816 -53.65 -12.72 -5.41
CA ASN A 816 -52.41 -13.29 -4.89
C ASN A 816 -51.26 -13.28 -5.92
N SER A 817 -51.42 -12.57 -7.03
CA SER A 817 -50.41 -12.43 -8.10
C SER A 817 -50.46 -11.00 -8.66
N TYR A 818 -49.98 -10.82 -9.89
CA TYR A 818 -49.92 -9.53 -10.56
C TYR A 818 -50.67 -9.53 -11.89
N GLU A 819 -51.16 -8.37 -12.27
CA GLU A 819 -51.54 -8.04 -13.64
C GLU A 819 -50.52 -7.06 -14.21
N TYR A 820 -50.31 -7.14 -15.52
CA TYR A 820 -49.39 -6.28 -16.24
C TYR A 820 -50.13 -5.47 -17.28
N GLU A 821 -49.78 -4.19 -17.39
CA GLU A 821 -50.31 -3.31 -18.41
C GLU A 821 -49.61 -3.59 -19.73
N CYS A 822 -50.35 -4.14 -20.69
CA CYS A 822 -49.82 -4.49 -22.01
C CYS A 822 -50.27 -3.48 -23.06
N SER A 823 -49.33 -3.06 -23.91
CA SER A 823 -49.64 -2.40 -25.18
C SER A 823 -49.78 -3.44 -26.29
N PHE A 824 -50.68 -3.19 -27.23
CA PHE A 824 -51.08 -4.16 -28.23
C PHE A 824 -50.89 -3.67 -29.66
N ALA A 825 -50.76 -4.62 -30.59
CA ALA A 825 -51.04 -4.43 -32.01
C ALA A 825 -52.32 -5.18 -32.39
N LEU A 826 -53.21 -4.52 -33.13
CA LEU A 826 -54.45 -5.08 -33.64
C LEU A 826 -54.19 -5.88 -34.91
N GLY A 827 -54.65 -7.13 -34.95
CA GLY A 827 -54.58 -7.97 -36.14
C GLY A 827 -55.70 -7.64 -37.12
N GLU A 828 -55.33 -7.14 -38.29
CA GLU A 828 -56.26 -6.90 -39.39
C GLU A 828 -56.02 -7.91 -40.52
N ASN A 829 -57.10 -8.46 -41.08
CA ASN A 829 -57.06 -9.47 -42.13
C ASN A 829 -56.22 -10.72 -41.76
N VAL A 830 -56.24 -11.12 -40.50
CA VAL A 830 -55.46 -12.27 -39.99
C VAL A 830 -55.81 -13.53 -40.78
N GLY A 831 -54.80 -14.16 -41.37
CA GLY A 831 -54.94 -15.33 -42.26
C GLY A 831 -55.13 -15.01 -43.75
N MET A 832 -55.09 -13.74 -44.16
CA MET A 832 -55.14 -13.31 -45.57
C MET A 832 -53.78 -12.78 -46.06
N LYS A 833 -53.60 -12.65 -47.39
CA LYS A 833 -52.33 -12.16 -47.99
C LYS A 833 -51.93 -10.74 -47.55
N ASN A 834 -52.87 -9.95 -47.04
CA ASN A 834 -52.69 -8.60 -46.54
C ASN A 834 -52.84 -8.51 -45.00
N GLU A 835 -52.49 -9.59 -44.29
CA GLU A 835 -52.41 -9.58 -42.82
C GLU A 835 -51.45 -8.49 -42.35
N ARG A 836 -51.92 -7.65 -41.43
CA ARG A 836 -51.10 -6.62 -40.80
C ARG A 836 -51.43 -6.48 -39.32
N TRP A 837 -50.41 -6.18 -38.53
CA TRP A 837 -50.52 -5.94 -37.10
C TRP A 837 -50.24 -4.46 -36.85
N VAL A 838 -51.28 -3.69 -36.54
CA VAL A 838 -51.20 -2.23 -36.40
C VAL A 838 -51.09 -1.87 -34.92
N PRO A 839 -50.03 -1.17 -34.47
CA PRO A 839 -49.92 -0.72 -33.08
C PRO A 839 -51.14 0.09 -32.64
N MET A 840 -51.69 -0.25 -31.48
CA MET A 840 -52.81 0.44 -30.86
C MET A 840 -52.34 1.62 -30.02
N MET A 841 -53.25 2.52 -29.64
CA MET A 841 -52.93 3.67 -28.81
C MET A 841 -52.84 3.27 -27.33
N SER A 842 -52.17 4.07 -26.49
CA SER A 842 -52.06 3.78 -25.05
C SER A 842 -53.40 3.71 -24.31
N ALA A 843 -54.46 4.30 -24.88
CA ALA A 843 -55.83 4.20 -24.35
C ALA A 843 -56.41 2.78 -24.46
N ASP A 844 -55.89 1.96 -25.37
CA ASP A 844 -56.32 0.57 -25.61
C ASP A 844 -55.49 -0.46 -24.81
N ASN A 845 -54.62 0.02 -23.92
CA ASN A 845 -53.85 -0.85 -23.02
C ASN A 845 -54.80 -1.62 -22.10
N VAL A 846 -54.48 -2.89 -21.87
CA VAL A 846 -55.28 -3.78 -21.03
C VAL A 846 -54.37 -4.49 -20.03
N TRP A 847 -54.89 -4.68 -18.83
CA TRP A 847 -54.24 -5.41 -17.77
C TRP A 847 -54.45 -6.91 -17.96
N LEU A 848 -53.36 -7.65 -18.22
CA LEU A 848 -53.39 -9.11 -18.37
C LEU A 848 -52.79 -9.81 -17.15
N PRO A 849 -53.41 -10.90 -16.67
CA PRO A 849 -52.88 -11.72 -15.58
C PRO A 849 -51.51 -12.33 -15.91
N ARG A 850 -50.62 -12.40 -14.93
CA ARG A 850 -49.26 -12.98 -15.04
C ARG A 850 -49.23 -14.33 -15.77
N ASN A 851 -50.13 -15.25 -15.40
CA ASN A 851 -50.19 -16.60 -15.94
C ASN A 851 -50.51 -16.65 -17.45
N GLU A 852 -51.21 -15.65 -18.00
CA GLU A 852 -51.51 -15.58 -19.43
C GLU A 852 -50.32 -15.14 -20.27
N LEU A 853 -49.41 -14.37 -19.64
CA LEU A 853 -48.21 -13.80 -20.25
C LEU A 853 -46.97 -14.70 -20.11
N LEU A 854 -46.81 -15.44 -19.01
CA LEU A 854 -45.61 -16.24 -18.76
C LEU A 854 -45.28 -17.26 -19.86
N ALA A 855 -46.28 -17.78 -20.57
CA ALA A 855 -46.06 -18.75 -21.64
C ALA A 855 -45.47 -18.15 -22.93
N SER A 856 -45.50 -16.83 -23.11
CA SER A 856 -45.05 -16.17 -24.35
C SER A 856 -44.19 -14.91 -24.16
N HIS A 857 -44.31 -14.22 -23.03
CA HIS A 857 -43.68 -12.92 -22.74
C HIS A 857 -42.93 -12.94 -21.40
N GLN A 858 -42.42 -14.11 -20.98
CA GLN A 858 -41.76 -14.30 -19.68
C GLN A 858 -40.64 -13.28 -19.42
N LYS A 859 -39.82 -12.99 -20.45
CA LYS A 859 -38.68 -12.07 -20.34
C LYS A 859 -39.14 -10.62 -20.12
N MET A 860 -40.12 -10.16 -20.90
CA MET A 860 -40.70 -8.81 -20.74
C MET A 860 -41.41 -8.64 -19.39
N VAL A 861 -42.07 -9.69 -18.89
CA VAL A 861 -42.67 -9.71 -17.55
C VAL A 861 -41.59 -9.57 -16.47
N ALA A 862 -40.48 -10.30 -16.60
CA ALA A 862 -39.35 -10.22 -15.67
C ALA A 862 -38.71 -8.82 -15.64
N ASP A 863 -38.55 -8.18 -16.81
CA ASP A 863 -38.02 -6.81 -16.90
C ASP A 863 -38.90 -5.79 -16.17
N VAL A 864 -40.23 -5.92 -16.28
CA VAL A 864 -41.18 -5.02 -15.60
C VAL A 864 -41.23 -5.33 -14.10
N ASP A 865 -41.22 -6.60 -13.70
CA ASP A 865 -41.10 -6.97 -12.27
C ASP A 865 -39.87 -6.34 -11.62
N MET A 866 -38.76 -6.33 -12.35
CA MET A 866 -37.50 -5.76 -11.91
C MET A 866 -37.56 -4.23 -11.82
N LYS A 867 -38.10 -3.55 -12.85
CA LYS A 867 -38.32 -2.09 -12.82
C LYS A 867 -39.23 -1.65 -11.68
N GLU A 868 -40.27 -2.42 -11.39
CA GLU A 868 -41.20 -2.15 -10.29
C GLU A 868 -40.58 -2.44 -8.93
N ALA A 869 -39.72 -3.45 -8.82
CA ALA A 869 -38.89 -3.66 -7.64
C ALA A 869 -37.94 -2.46 -7.39
N LEU A 870 -37.34 -1.91 -8.45
CA LEU A 870 -36.53 -0.69 -8.38
C LEU A 870 -37.35 0.55 -7.96
N ALA A 871 -38.56 0.72 -8.51
CA ALA A 871 -39.45 1.85 -8.22
C ALA A 871 -40.07 1.80 -6.81
N SER A 872 -40.20 0.61 -6.22
CA SER A 872 -40.78 0.41 -4.88
C SER A 872 -39.92 0.89 -3.70
N GLY A 873 -38.78 1.54 -3.97
CA GLY A 873 -37.89 2.10 -2.94
C GLY A 873 -36.89 1.09 -2.35
N GLN A 874 -36.77 -0.11 -2.92
CA GLN A 874 -35.74 -1.08 -2.53
C GLN A 874 -34.34 -0.79 -3.14
N PHE A 875 -34.18 0.35 -3.82
CA PHE A 875 -32.90 0.74 -4.41
C PHE A 875 -32.04 1.50 -3.38
N ARG A 876 -30.87 0.95 -3.11
CA ARG A 876 -29.87 1.56 -2.24
C ARG A 876 -29.08 2.64 -3.01
N PRO A 877 -29.08 3.91 -2.58
CA PRO A 877 -28.44 4.98 -3.32
C PRO A 877 -26.90 4.80 -3.35
N LEU A 878 -26.30 5.10 -4.49
CA LEU A 878 -24.85 4.98 -4.72
C LEU A 878 -24.07 6.19 -4.19
N VAL A 879 -24.32 6.56 -2.93
CA VAL A 879 -23.64 7.66 -2.24
C VAL A 879 -22.44 7.14 -1.44
N ARG A 880 -21.33 7.91 -1.43
CA ARG A 880 -20.06 7.49 -0.79
C ARG A 880 -20.26 7.05 0.66
N LYS A 881 -21.00 7.83 1.46
CA LYS A 881 -21.28 7.54 2.87
C LYS A 881 -21.95 6.17 3.08
N GLU A 882 -22.88 5.79 2.21
CA GLU A 882 -23.52 4.47 2.30
C GLU A 882 -22.62 3.33 1.86
N ILE A 883 -21.78 3.58 0.85
CA ILE A 883 -20.79 2.61 0.38
C ILE A 883 -19.73 2.37 1.46
N GLU A 884 -19.24 3.43 2.10
CA GLU A 884 -18.31 3.35 3.23
C GLU A 884 -18.93 2.57 4.40
N ALA A 885 -20.16 2.90 4.80
CA ALA A 885 -20.87 2.18 5.86
C ALA A 885 -21.11 0.70 5.51
N HIS A 886 -21.38 0.39 4.24
CA HIS A 886 -21.53 -1.00 3.79
C HIS A 886 -20.21 -1.77 3.82
N CYS A 887 -19.14 -1.17 3.31
CA CYS A 887 -17.82 -1.78 3.28
C CYS A 887 -17.25 -1.97 4.70
N ALA A 888 -17.60 -1.09 5.66
CA ALA A 888 -17.26 -1.24 7.07
C ALA A 888 -17.81 -2.53 7.67
N ASN A 889 -18.98 -3.01 7.22
CA ASN A 889 -19.56 -4.31 7.67
C ASN A 889 -18.69 -5.53 7.30
N PHE A 890 -17.73 -5.36 6.40
CA PHE A 890 -16.76 -6.38 5.99
C PHE A 890 -15.33 -6.06 6.46
N GLY A 891 -15.18 -5.07 7.35
CA GLY A 891 -13.90 -4.67 7.92
C GLY A 891 -12.98 -3.91 6.95
N LEU A 892 -13.56 -3.16 6.01
CA LEU A 892 -12.84 -2.19 5.18
C LEU A 892 -12.97 -0.79 5.77
N ASP A 893 -11.84 -0.11 5.92
CA ASP A 893 -11.79 1.26 6.41
C ASP A 893 -12.30 2.26 5.35
N ALA A 894 -13.01 3.30 5.79
CA ALA A 894 -13.58 4.31 4.89
C ALA A 894 -12.50 5.03 4.04
N GLU A 895 -11.31 5.25 4.60
CA GLU A 895 -10.20 5.89 3.89
C GLU A 895 -9.70 5.03 2.73
N LEU A 896 -9.66 3.71 2.93
CA LEU A 896 -9.30 2.77 1.88
C LEU A 896 -10.38 2.70 0.80
N VAL A 897 -11.66 2.78 1.19
CA VAL A 897 -12.80 2.64 0.27
C VAL A 897 -12.91 3.81 -0.71
N SER A 898 -12.69 5.04 -0.24
CA SER A 898 -12.97 6.25 -1.02
C SER A 898 -11.72 6.92 -1.61
N HIS A 899 -10.53 6.67 -1.05
CA HIS A 899 -9.31 7.40 -1.45
C HIS A 899 -8.17 6.50 -1.95
N SER A 900 -8.22 5.19 -1.69
CA SER A 900 -7.19 4.24 -2.14
C SER A 900 -7.64 3.46 -3.36
N ARG A 901 -6.76 3.37 -4.37
CA ARG A 901 -7.02 2.55 -5.57
C ARG A 901 -6.87 1.06 -5.25
N MET A 902 -7.63 0.22 -5.95
CA MET A 902 -7.63 -1.24 -5.83
C MET A 902 -6.24 -1.87 -6.02
N ARG A 903 -5.38 -1.26 -6.84
CA ARG A 903 -3.95 -1.63 -6.99
C ARG A 903 -3.18 -1.64 -5.66
N GLY A 904 -3.50 -0.70 -4.77
CA GLY A 904 -2.86 -0.56 -3.46
C GLY A 904 -3.43 -1.49 -2.38
N LEU A 905 -4.50 -2.25 -2.67
CA LEU A 905 -5.14 -3.15 -1.71
C LEU A 905 -4.52 -4.55 -1.76
N SER A 906 -4.44 -5.19 -0.59
CA SER A 906 -4.03 -6.59 -0.46
C SER A 906 -5.07 -7.54 -1.04
N GLY A 907 -4.68 -8.79 -1.35
CA GLY A 907 -5.60 -9.81 -1.85
C GLY A 907 -6.84 -9.99 -0.94
N GLY A 908 -6.64 -10.07 0.37
CA GLY A 908 -7.75 -10.17 1.34
C GLY A 908 -8.66 -8.93 1.36
N GLN A 909 -8.12 -7.72 1.17
CA GLN A 909 -8.92 -6.49 1.07
C GLN A 909 -9.73 -6.43 -0.24
N ARG A 910 -9.16 -6.92 -1.34
CA ARG A 910 -9.88 -7.09 -2.62
C ARG A 910 -11.04 -8.08 -2.45
N VAL A 911 -10.80 -9.21 -1.79
CA VAL A 911 -11.84 -10.21 -1.49
C VAL A 911 -12.99 -9.59 -0.68
N LYS A 912 -12.68 -8.83 0.38
CA LYS A 912 -13.68 -8.09 1.16
C LYS A 912 -14.48 -7.10 0.33
N THR A 913 -13.82 -6.42 -0.63
CA THR A 913 -14.48 -5.49 -1.54
C THR A 913 -15.48 -6.20 -2.45
N VAL A 914 -15.15 -7.39 -2.95
CA VAL A 914 -16.06 -8.23 -3.75
C VAL A 914 -17.23 -8.72 -2.89
N LEU A 915 -16.98 -9.19 -1.66
CA LEU A 915 -18.04 -9.60 -0.73
C LEU A 915 -19.01 -8.45 -0.42
N ALA A 916 -18.49 -7.24 -0.22
CA ALA A 916 -19.29 -6.03 -0.05
C ALA A 916 -20.09 -5.74 -1.32
N ALA A 917 -19.47 -5.76 -2.50
CA ALA A 917 -20.13 -5.50 -3.77
C ALA A 917 -21.27 -6.52 -4.06
N CYS A 918 -21.02 -7.82 -3.91
CA CYS A 918 -22.03 -8.87 -4.16
C CYS A 918 -23.24 -8.78 -3.22
N SER A 919 -23.07 -8.21 -2.02
CA SER A 919 -24.14 -8.07 -1.03
C SER A 919 -24.81 -6.68 -1.04
N TRP A 920 -24.38 -5.76 -1.91
CA TRP A 920 -24.86 -4.38 -1.97
C TRP A 920 -26.39 -4.28 -2.10
N GLN A 921 -26.98 -5.10 -2.97
CA GLN A 921 -28.43 -5.11 -3.26
C GLN A 921 -29.28 -5.94 -2.27
N ARG A 922 -28.81 -6.20 -1.05
CA ARG A 922 -29.59 -6.89 0.00
C ARG A 922 -30.19 -8.22 -0.52
N PRO A 923 -29.35 -9.20 -0.88
CA PRO A 923 -29.79 -10.45 -1.52
C PRO A 923 -30.65 -11.31 -0.57
N HIS A 924 -31.49 -12.16 -1.15
CA HIS A 924 -32.32 -13.12 -0.44
C HIS A 924 -31.66 -14.50 -0.32
N LEU A 925 -30.84 -14.85 -1.31
CA LEU A 925 -29.99 -16.03 -1.33
C LEU A 925 -28.54 -15.61 -1.57
N ILE A 926 -27.62 -16.13 -0.77
CA ILE A 926 -26.18 -16.00 -0.97
C ILE A 926 -25.62 -17.36 -1.36
N VAL A 927 -24.93 -17.41 -2.50
CA VAL A 927 -24.25 -18.59 -3.02
C VAL A 927 -22.75 -18.35 -2.98
N LEU A 928 -22.03 -19.19 -2.23
CA LEU A 928 -20.58 -19.12 -2.06
C LEU A 928 -19.94 -20.33 -2.72
N ASP A 929 -19.13 -20.09 -3.75
CA ASP A 929 -18.33 -21.12 -4.39
C ASP A 929 -16.93 -21.19 -3.77
N GLU A 930 -16.64 -22.29 -3.08
CA GLU A 930 -15.38 -22.62 -2.41
C GLU A 930 -14.78 -21.47 -1.57
N PRO A 931 -15.52 -20.90 -0.59
CA PRO A 931 -15.06 -19.75 0.20
C PRO A 931 -13.77 -20.01 0.98
N THR A 932 -13.49 -21.27 1.30
CA THR A 932 -12.28 -21.69 2.02
C THR A 932 -11.00 -21.55 1.21
N ASN A 933 -11.07 -21.39 -0.11
CA ASN A 933 -9.89 -21.37 -0.98
C ASN A 933 -9.23 -19.99 -1.06
N TYR A 934 -9.94 -18.91 -0.71
CA TYR A 934 -9.48 -17.54 -0.90
C TYR A 934 -9.71 -16.63 0.32
N LEU A 935 -10.24 -17.18 1.42
CA LEU A 935 -10.39 -16.49 2.69
C LEU A 935 -9.51 -17.16 3.75
N ASP A 936 -8.83 -16.31 4.50
CA ASP A 936 -8.06 -16.71 5.66
C ASP A 936 -8.96 -17.20 6.83
N ARG A 937 -8.37 -17.87 7.83
CA ARG A 937 -9.15 -18.48 8.92
C ARG A 937 -9.94 -17.47 9.76
N ASP A 938 -9.41 -16.28 10.00
CA ASP A 938 -10.11 -15.23 10.76
C ASP A 938 -11.31 -14.67 9.99
N SER A 939 -11.15 -14.45 8.68
CA SER A 939 -12.21 -14.02 7.77
C SER A 939 -13.22 -15.14 7.51
N LEU A 940 -12.80 -16.40 7.50
CA LEU A 940 -13.70 -17.56 7.48
C LEU A 940 -14.49 -17.66 8.78
N GLY A 941 -13.86 -17.40 9.93
CA GLY A 941 -14.55 -17.29 11.21
C GLY A 941 -15.57 -16.16 11.22
N ALA A 942 -15.18 -14.98 10.75
CA ALA A 942 -16.06 -13.81 10.60
C ALA A 942 -17.20 -14.07 9.61
N LEU A 943 -16.91 -14.69 8.46
CA LEU A 943 -17.89 -15.08 7.45
C LEU A 943 -18.85 -16.14 8.00
N SER A 944 -18.35 -17.14 8.73
CA SER A 944 -19.17 -18.16 9.38
C SER A 944 -20.14 -17.51 10.38
N LYS A 945 -19.66 -16.61 11.25
CA LYS A 945 -20.52 -15.83 12.16
C LYS A 945 -21.56 -15.00 11.39
N ALA A 946 -21.16 -14.37 10.29
CA ALA A 946 -22.06 -13.56 9.45
C ALA A 946 -23.15 -14.40 8.78
N LEU A 947 -22.79 -15.55 8.21
CA LEU A 947 -23.74 -16.47 7.56
C LEU A 947 -24.70 -17.13 8.56
N LYS A 948 -24.27 -17.32 9.82
CA LYS A 948 -25.16 -17.73 10.92
C LYS A 948 -26.17 -16.65 11.27
N LYS A 949 -25.73 -15.38 11.36
CA LYS A 949 -26.60 -14.21 11.65
C LYS A 949 -27.49 -13.80 10.46
N PHE A 950 -27.13 -14.17 9.24
CA PHE A 950 -27.82 -13.73 8.02
C PHE A 950 -29.27 -14.25 7.94
N GLU A 951 -30.23 -13.36 7.72
CA GLU A 951 -31.66 -13.69 7.74
C GLU A 951 -32.18 -14.30 6.43
N GLY A 952 -31.34 -14.39 5.39
CA GLY A 952 -31.64 -15.03 4.10
C GLY A 952 -31.07 -16.44 3.96
N GLY A 953 -31.32 -17.08 2.81
CA GLY A 953 -30.86 -18.44 2.54
C GLY A 953 -29.40 -18.47 2.10
N VAL A 954 -28.67 -19.51 2.50
CA VAL A 954 -27.24 -19.68 2.22
C VAL A 954 -27.00 -21.03 1.52
N ILE A 955 -26.23 -20.99 0.44
CA ILE A 955 -25.76 -22.17 -0.30
C ILE A 955 -24.24 -22.10 -0.38
N ILE A 956 -23.56 -23.13 0.12
CA ILE A 956 -22.10 -23.17 0.21
C ILE A 956 -21.61 -24.38 -0.57
N ILE A 957 -20.73 -24.15 -1.51
CA ILE A 957 -20.01 -25.20 -2.23
C ILE A 957 -18.65 -25.28 -1.56
N THR A 958 -18.33 -26.40 -0.92
CA THR A 958 -17.02 -26.55 -0.28
C THR A 958 -16.65 -28.01 -0.11
N HIS A 959 -15.35 -28.29 -0.12
CA HIS A 959 -14.79 -29.56 0.33
C HIS A 959 -14.50 -29.61 1.84
N SER A 960 -14.60 -28.48 2.56
CA SER A 960 -14.29 -28.40 3.99
C SER A 960 -15.47 -28.84 4.86
N ALA A 961 -15.29 -29.99 5.51
CA ALA A 961 -16.25 -30.49 6.49
C ALA A 961 -16.26 -29.63 7.78
N GLU A 962 -15.13 -29.02 8.15
CA GLU A 962 -15.03 -28.15 9.32
C GLU A 962 -15.90 -26.89 9.16
N PHE A 963 -15.90 -26.30 7.97
CA PHE A 963 -16.66 -25.07 7.70
C PHE A 963 -18.18 -25.27 7.67
N THR A 964 -18.63 -26.46 7.25
CA THR A 964 -20.04 -26.79 7.07
C THR A 964 -20.72 -27.31 8.35
N LYS A 965 -19.95 -27.95 9.25
CA LYS A 965 -20.46 -28.66 10.43
C LYS A 965 -21.41 -27.86 11.32
N ASP A 966 -21.12 -26.58 11.54
CA ASP A 966 -21.91 -25.72 12.43
C ASP A 966 -22.72 -24.65 11.67
N LEU A 967 -22.78 -24.75 10.33
CA LEU A 967 -23.34 -23.71 9.46
C LEU A 967 -24.46 -24.21 8.55
N THR A 968 -24.38 -25.46 8.10
CA THR A 968 -25.32 -26.07 7.16
C THR A 968 -26.02 -27.29 7.74
N GLU A 969 -27.31 -27.43 7.48
CA GLU A 969 -28.14 -28.55 7.92
C GLU A 969 -28.55 -29.46 6.75
N GLU A 970 -28.65 -28.90 5.54
CA GLU A 970 -29.00 -29.61 4.31
C GLU A 970 -27.75 -29.87 3.47
N VAL A 971 -27.64 -31.06 2.88
CA VAL A 971 -26.48 -31.45 2.06
C VAL A 971 -26.95 -31.94 0.69
N TRP A 972 -26.40 -31.36 -0.37
CA TRP A 972 -26.61 -31.78 -1.75
C TRP A 972 -25.38 -32.54 -2.24
N ALA A 973 -25.47 -33.87 -2.24
CA ALA A 973 -24.41 -34.73 -2.74
C ALA A 973 -24.56 -34.87 -4.27
N VAL A 974 -23.60 -34.32 -5.03
CA VAL A 974 -23.57 -34.41 -6.49
C VAL A 974 -22.58 -35.48 -6.93
N MET A 975 -23.07 -36.52 -7.61
CA MET A 975 -22.27 -37.62 -8.14
C MET A 975 -22.75 -37.97 -9.54
N ASP A 976 -21.82 -38.05 -10.50
CA ASP A 976 -22.09 -38.43 -11.90
C ASP A 976 -23.27 -37.68 -12.55
N GLY A 977 -23.37 -36.37 -12.31
CA GLY A 977 -24.44 -35.53 -12.87
C GLY A 977 -25.82 -35.79 -12.27
N LYS A 978 -25.91 -36.46 -11.13
CA LYS A 978 -27.14 -36.59 -10.32
C LYS A 978 -26.91 -35.99 -8.95
N MET A 979 -27.97 -35.42 -8.37
CA MET A 979 -27.94 -34.81 -7.05
C MET A 979 -28.89 -35.56 -6.12
N THR A 980 -28.41 -35.92 -4.94
CA THR A 980 -29.22 -36.50 -3.86
C THR A 980 -29.24 -35.52 -2.69
N PRO A 981 -30.40 -34.94 -2.33
CA PRO A 981 -30.49 -34.00 -1.21
C PRO A 981 -30.77 -34.77 0.08
N SER A 982 -30.03 -34.48 1.15
CA SER A 982 -30.23 -35.03 2.50
C SER A 982 -30.36 -33.91 3.53
N GLY A 983 -31.00 -34.19 4.67
CA GLY A 983 -31.26 -33.18 5.71
C GLY A 983 -32.33 -32.13 5.35
N HIS A 984 -33.03 -32.31 4.23
CA HIS A 984 -34.02 -31.36 3.72
C HIS A 984 -35.40 -31.55 4.36
N ASN A 985 -36.15 -30.45 4.52
CA ASN A 985 -37.56 -30.47 4.95
C ASN A 985 -38.41 -29.66 3.95
N TRP A 986 -38.63 -30.24 2.76
CA TRP A 986 -39.37 -29.57 1.70
C TRP A 986 -40.86 -29.49 2.02
N VAL A 987 -41.41 -28.28 2.08
CA VAL A 987 -42.81 -28.07 2.48
C VAL A 987 -43.65 -27.59 1.31
N GLN A 988 -44.85 -28.15 1.17
CA GLN A 988 -45.88 -27.58 0.31
C GLN A 988 -46.67 -26.50 1.08
N GLY A 989 -46.53 -25.23 0.70
CA GLY A 989 -47.28 -24.11 1.30
C GLY A 989 -46.42 -23.16 2.14
N GLN A 990 -46.98 -22.61 3.22
CA GLN A 990 -46.32 -21.59 4.06
C GLN A 990 -45.36 -22.18 5.11
N GLY A 991 -45.22 -23.50 5.25
CA GLY A 991 -44.38 -24.09 6.31
C GLY A 991 -44.89 -23.86 7.74
N SER A 992 -44.32 -24.58 8.70
CA SER A 992 -44.68 -24.52 10.13
C SER A 992 -43.63 -23.76 10.95
N GLY A 993 -43.29 -22.53 10.54
CA GLY A 993 -42.29 -21.69 11.20
C GLY A 993 -42.87 -20.39 11.79
N PRO A 994 -42.10 -19.66 12.62
CA PRO A 994 -42.48 -18.34 13.12
C PRO A 994 -42.80 -17.40 11.95
N ARG A 995 -43.86 -16.60 12.10
CA ARG A 995 -44.19 -15.58 11.09
C ARG A 995 -43.16 -14.46 11.16
N LEU A 996 -42.68 -14.04 9.99
CA LEU A 996 -41.85 -12.85 9.85
C LEU A 996 -42.61 -11.64 10.42
N LYS A 997 -41.95 -10.82 11.25
CA LYS A 997 -42.55 -9.58 11.75
C LYS A 997 -42.79 -8.65 10.56
N GLN A 998 -43.96 -8.02 10.59
CA GLN A 998 -44.34 -7.01 9.60
C GLN A 998 -44.02 -5.67 10.26
N ASP A 999 -42.77 -5.23 10.17
CA ASP A 999 -42.37 -3.92 10.68
C ASP A 999 -42.82 -2.88 9.66
N ASP A 1000 -44.05 -2.38 9.85
CA ASP A 1000 -44.69 -1.38 8.99
C ASP A 1000 -44.12 0.05 9.19
N ASP A 1001 -43.00 0.23 9.91
CA ASP A 1001 -42.53 1.55 10.40
C ASP A 1001 -41.06 1.94 10.10
N ASP A 1002 -40.29 1.16 9.32
CA ASP A 1002 -38.92 1.58 8.94
C ASP A 1002 -38.94 2.44 7.65
N GLU A 1003 -39.33 3.71 7.78
CA GLU A 1003 -38.91 4.72 6.80
C GLU A 1003 -37.40 5.00 7.02
N GLU A 1004 -36.54 4.37 6.21
CA GLU A 1004 -35.11 4.66 6.14
C GLU A 1004 -34.86 6.18 5.98
N GLU A 1005 -33.87 6.71 6.71
CA GLU A 1005 -33.51 8.13 6.66
C GLU A 1005 -33.07 8.53 5.25
N LYS A 1006 -33.87 9.35 4.56
CA LYS A 1006 -33.54 9.80 3.19
C LYS A 1006 -32.52 10.94 3.23
N PHE A 1007 -31.46 10.82 2.44
CA PHE A 1007 -30.46 11.87 2.25
C PHE A 1007 -30.50 12.41 0.82
N ASP A 1008 -30.19 13.69 0.63
CA ASP A 1008 -30.00 14.28 -0.69
C ASP A 1008 -28.66 13.86 -1.33
N ALA A 1009 -28.41 14.28 -2.58
CA ALA A 1009 -27.18 13.98 -3.32
C ALA A 1009 -25.90 14.53 -2.66
N MET A 1010 -26.03 15.42 -1.67
CA MET A 1010 -24.93 16.00 -0.89
C MET A 1010 -24.83 15.42 0.53
N GLY A 1011 -25.67 14.45 0.89
CA GLY A 1011 -25.63 13.76 2.18
C GLY A 1011 -26.39 14.46 3.32
N ASN A 1012 -27.30 15.40 3.02
CA ASN A 1012 -28.14 16.06 4.03
C ASN A 1012 -29.46 15.31 4.24
N LYS A 1013 -29.91 15.23 5.50
CA LYS A 1013 -31.14 14.51 5.89
C LYS A 1013 -32.40 15.24 5.41
N ILE A 1014 -33.25 14.55 4.65
CA ILE A 1014 -34.57 15.04 4.21
C ILE A 1014 -35.60 14.67 5.28
N VAL A 1015 -36.18 15.67 5.93
CA VAL A 1015 -37.20 15.46 6.97
C VAL A 1015 -38.55 15.15 6.32
N SER A 1016 -39.01 13.91 6.37
CA SER A 1016 -40.39 13.55 6.01
C SER A 1016 -41.34 13.90 7.17
N THR A 1017 -42.44 14.59 6.86
CA THR A 1017 -43.55 14.81 7.81
C THR A 1017 -44.31 13.50 8.02
N LYS A 1018 -44.29 12.98 9.25
CA LYS A 1018 -44.99 11.76 9.69
C LYS A 1018 -46.44 11.70 9.19
N LYS A 1019 -46.84 10.60 8.54
CA LYS A 1019 -48.26 10.23 8.42
C LYS A 1019 -48.76 9.67 9.75
N LYS A 1020 -49.94 10.11 10.20
CA LYS A 1020 -50.59 9.57 11.41
C LYS A 1020 -50.96 8.10 11.22
N ALA A 1021 -50.63 7.28 12.22
CA ALA A 1021 -50.94 5.86 12.27
C ALA A 1021 -52.47 5.63 12.17
N LYS A 1022 -52.89 4.70 11.32
CA LYS A 1022 -54.30 4.28 11.22
C LYS A 1022 -54.70 3.45 12.45
N LEU A 1023 -55.72 3.91 13.16
CA LEU A 1023 -56.31 3.20 14.31
C LEU A 1023 -56.72 1.77 13.94
N SER A 1024 -56.47 0.82 14.85
CA SER A 1024 -56.88 -0.58 14.66
C SER A 1024 -58.40 -0.74 14.69
N SER A 1025 -58.91 -1.84 14.09
CA SER A 1025 -60.35 -2.14 14.04
C SER A 1025 -61.00 -2.31 15.43
N ALA A 1026 -60.21 -2.67 16.45
CA ALA A 1026 -60.64 -2.75 17.84
C ALA A 1026 -60.79 -1.36 18.47
N GLU A 1027 -59.86 -0.44 18.19
CA GLU A 1027 -59.89 0.94 18.69
C GLU A 1027 -61.01 1.75 18.05
N LEU A 1028 -61.26 1.58 16.75
CA LEU A 1028 -62.40 2.17 16.05
C LEU A 1028 -63.75 1.71 16.63
N ARG A 1029 -63.86 0.43 17.04
CA ARG A 1029 -65.05 -0.07 17.73
C ARG A 1029 -65.21 0.52 19.13
N LYS A 1030 -64.12 0.71 19.87
CA LYS A 1030 -64.12 1.32 21.20
C LYS A 1030 -64.55 2.79 21.15
N LYS A 1031 -63.96 3.59 20.24
CA LYS A 1031 -64.35 5.00 20.00
C LYS A 1031 -65.80 5.14 19.54
N LYS A 1032 -66.28 4.25 18.66
CA LYS A 1032 -67.70 4.23 18.25
C LYS A 1032 -68.66 3.94 19.41
N LYS A 1033 -68.27 3.05 20.33
CA LYS A 1033 -69.07 2.72 21.53
C LYS A 1033 -69.09 3.87 22.53
N ASP A 1034 -67.96 4.55 22.69
CA ASP A 1034 -67.82 5.70 23.59
C ASP A 1034 -68.59 6.93 23.06
N ARG A 1035 -68.55 7.17 21.74
CA ARG A 1035 -69.39 8.17 21.07
C ARG A 1035 -70.88 7.93 21.28
N MET A 1036 -71.34 6.67 21.19
CA MET A 1036 -72.75 6.35 21.49
C MET A 1036 -73.11 6.54 22.96
N ALA A 1037 -72.16 6.34 23.89
CA ALA A 1037 -72.38 6.61 25.31
C ALA A 1037 -72.44 8.12 25.61
N ARG A 1038 -71.56 8.93 25.00
CA ARG A 1038 -71.56 10.40 25.12
C ARG A 1038 -72.81 11.03 24.53
N ARG A 1039 -73.25 10.54 23.36
CA ARG A 1039 -74.51 10.97 22.73
C ARG A 1039 -75.75 10.62 23.56
N LYS A 1040 -75.71 9.53 24.34
CA LYS A 1040 -76.75 9.19 25.32
C LYS A 1040 -76.72 10.05 26.59
N ARG A 1041 -75.60 10.72 26.88
CA ARG A 1041 -75.46 11.68 27.99
C ARG A 1041 -75.80 13.12 27.60
N GLY A 1042 -76.24 13.37 26.36
CA GLY A 1042 -76.64 14.70 25.89
C GLY A 1042 -75.50 15.58 25.39
N GLU A 1043 -74.30 15.02 25.16
CA GLU A 1043 -73.16 15.74 24.58
C GLU A 1043 -73.24 15.76 23.03
N GLU A 1044 -72.95 16.91 22.41
CA GLU A 1044 -72.77 17.02 20.95
C GLU A 1044 -71.43 16.36 20.54
N VAL A 1045 -71.46 15.50 19.51
CA VAL A 1045 -70.27 14.78 19.03
C VAL A 1045 -70.30 14.74 17.50
N PHE A 1046 -69.25 15.24 16.86
CA PHE A 1046 -69.12 15.31 15.39
C PHE A 1046 -68.37 14.09 14.83
N SER A 1047 -68.58 13.76 13.55
CA SER A 1047 -67.95 12.60 12.90
C SER A 1047 -66.45 12.77 12.64
N ASP A 1048 -65.96 14.01 12.75
CA ASP A 1048 -64.71 14.45 12.14
C ASP A 1048 -63.61 14.64 13.21
N GLU A 1049 -63.95 14.45 14.49
CA GLU A 1049 -63.04 14.60 15.63
C GLU A 1049 -61.91 13.54 15.68
N ASP A 1050 -62.01 12.48 14.87
CA ASP A 1050 -61.04 11.38 14.83
C ASP A 1050 -60.01 11.48 13.69
N ASP A 1051 -60.14 12.46 12.78
CA ASP A 1051 -59.24 12.65 11.62
C ASP A 1051 -58.22 13.79 11.80
N LEU A 1052 -58.14 14.41 12.99
CA LEU A 1052 -57.16 15.44 13.30
C LEU A 1052 -55.84 14.89 13.83
#